data_AF-A0A9D8QVP1-F1
#
_entry.id   AF-A0A9D8QVP1-F1
#
_cell.length_a   1.000
_cell.length_b   1.000
_cell.length_c   1.000
_cell.angle_alpha   90.00
_cell.angle_beta   90.00
_cell.angle_gamma   90.00
#
_symmetry.space_group_name_H-M   'P 1'
#
loop_
_entity.id
_entity.type
_entity.pdbx_description
1 polymer ?
#
loop_
_entity_poly.entity_id
_entity_poly.type
_entity_poly.pdbx_seq_one_letter_code
_entity_poly.pdbx_strand_id
1 'polypeptide(L)'
;MKKIFAYWLLMALIICSCRVGEINDSVLETEPEVITETKVFSAIIEDNASGETKSSLDGNGNVLWKMGDRVSIFVASTVNEQYQVSDASDGKTAASLNKVGGSGFVAGTEIDNNVAFYPYASTASIARSGSSYIISDVELPATQSYAPGSFGNGAFPMAAVTSSTEDLNLKFKNILGGVKLQLKGTATIAAISITGNDGEILYGPAQVTASYGNTPSVSLTDASAKTVTLNCGAGVTLDAETATPFIIALPPITMTRGFTVLVTDTEDKQMIISTTKSQTITRSQLLKMPAVDYVGVETRVDLGLSVKWASWNLGATSPEEYGNYYALDQIDNNNIVLDSEDDVAHVNLGGNWRMPTDAEWTELRDNCTWTWTTQNGVYGRLVTSNINGNSIFLPAAGGRRDSNLYNAGSEGYYWSSSLNTDNQLHAWLVILNSGNVNRLSDDRRYEFSVRPVLSPAIESVSINKTSLSLIVGETQKLTATVLPSEAAGLLVSWVSSNPSVATVTADGVVSAVSAGTATIFASAGSNQTTCTVTVTAPPIWAIAGEFNEWNAVSGVIPLQLEGDAYSVHSVSLGGQFKFVKNGSWTMNLGTADSSTPITPLNQDIPLVLGIDNNLSLPAGIYTIYLNNADSSSPYALIIEG
;
A
#
# COMPACT_ATOMS: atom_id res chain seq x y z
N MET A 1 -53.49 84.26 29.97
CA MET A 1 -53.56 84.71 31.38
C MET A 1 -52.97 83.59 32.25
N LYS A 2 -51.89 83.84 33.04
CA LYS A 2 -51.31 82.97 34.12
C LYS A 2 -50.98 81.51 33.73
N LYS A 3 -49.80 80.91 33.94
CA LYS A 3 -48.46 81.17 34.53
C LYS A 3 -47.52 80.06 33.95
N ILE A 4 -46.18 79.99 33.99
CA ILE A 4 -44.99 80.86 34.18
C ILE A 4 -43.82 79.95 33.66
N PHE A 5 -42.95 80.34 32.71
CA PHE A 5 -41.61 80.96 32.88
C PHE A 5 -40.69 80.29 33.93
N ALA A 6 -39.37 80.13 33.78
CA ALA A 6 -38.36 80.44 32.75
C ALA A 6 -37.24 79.34 32.85
N TYR A 7 -36.30 79.07 31.95
CA TYR A 7 -35.47 79.87 31.04
C TYR A 7 -34.44 80.81 31.71
N TRP A 8 -33.14 80.50 31.46
CA TRP A 8 -31.95 81.39 31.37
C TRP A 8 -30.94 81.60 32.53
N LEU A 9 -29.69 81.82 32.03
CA LEU A 9 -28.53 82.57 32.57
C LEU A 9 -27.46 81.74 33.34
N LEU A 10 -26.33 81.33 32.73
CA LEU A 10 -25.11 82.07 32.28
C LEU A 10 -24.11 82.39 33.42
N MET A 11 -22.83 82.07 33.16
CA MET A 11 -21.57 82.43 33.84
C MET A 11 -21.59 83.43 35.03
N ALA A 12 -20.85 83.10 36.10
CA ALA A 12 -19.61 83.82 36.48
C ALA A 12 -18.82 83.16 37.64
N LEU A 13 -17.50 83.34 37.62
CA LEU A 13 -16.47 82.88 38.57
C LEU A 13 -16.69 83.32 40.04
N ILE A 14 -16.23 82.50 41.00
CA ILE A 14 -15.35 82.94 42.11
C ILE A 14 -14.20 81.93 42.30
N ILE A 15 -12.99 82.44 42.54
CA ILE A 15 -11.73 81.69 42.72
C ILE A 15 -11.28 81.73 44.19
N CYS A 16 -10.94 80.57 44.77
CA CYS A 16 -9.94 80.30 45.84
C CYS A 16 -10.20 78.89 46.43
N SER A 17 -9.23 78.03 46.75
CA SER A 17 -7.77 78.16 46.84
C SER A 17 -7.04 76.86 46.43
N CYS A 18 -5.73 76.97 46.19
CA CYS A 18 -4.84 75.92 45.70
C CYS A 18 -4.88 74.57 46.44
N ARG A 19 -4.79 73.48 45.67
CA ARG A 19 -3.59 72.60 45.73
C ARG A 19 -3.37 71.88 44.40
N VAL A 20 -2.11 71.85 43.96
CA VAL A 20 -1.68 71.10 42.77
C VAL A 20 -1.66 69.61 43.09
N GLY A 21 -2.21 68.81 42.18
CA GLY A 21 -2.13 67.35 42.10
C GLY A 21 -2.25 66.97 40.62
N GLU A 22 -1.48 65.98 40.19
CA GLU A 22 -1.11 65.83 38.78
C GLU A 22 -2.21 65.22 37.88
N ILE A 23 -2.01 65.41 36.58
CA ILE A 23 -2.91 65.01 35.49
C ILE A 23 -3.01 63.48 35.42
N ASN A 24 -4.23 62.98 35.22
CA ASN A 24 -4.45 61.71 34.53
C ASN A 24 -5.66 61.87 33.59
N ASP A 25 -5.38 62.07 32.30
CA ASP A 25 -6.39 61.99 31.24
C ASP A 25 -6.80 60.53 31.04
N SER A 26 -7.79 60.07 31.80
CA SER A 26 -8.57 58.88 31.42
C SER A 26 -9.63 59.32 30.40
N VAL A 27 -9.21 59.45 29.14
CA VAL A 27 -10.16 59.57 28.02
C VAL A 27 -11.07 58.35 28.07
N LEU A 28 -12.38 58.58 28.06
CA LEU A 28 -13.39 57.54 27.92
C LEU A 28 -13.32 56.98 26.49
N GLU A 29 -12.43 56.02 26.27
CA GLU A 29 -12.59 55.07 25.18
C GLU A 29 -13.83 54.24 25.47
N THR A 30 -14.95 54.61 24.83
CA THR A 30 -16.06 53.68 24.66
C THR A 30 -15.57 52.60 23.71
N GLU A 31 -15.21 51.43 24.26
CA GLU A 31 -14.88 50.27 23.44
C GLU A 31 -16.03 49.99 22.45
N PRO A 32 -15.73 49.61 21.19
CA PRO A 32 -16.76 49.23 20.25
C PRO A 32 -17.47 47.99 20.77
N GLU A 33 -18.79 48.09 20.96
CA GLU A 33 -19.64 46.98 21.39
C GLU A 33 -19.51 45.83 20.37
N VAL A 34 -18.75 44.78 20.71
CA VAL A 34 -18.52 43.64 19.82
C VAL A 34 -19.82 42.84 19.74
N ILE A 35 -20.60 43.09 18.70
CA ILE A 35 -21.85 42.37 18.44
C ILE A 35 -21.51 40.93 18.03
N THR A 36 -21.53 40.01 18.99
CA THR A 36 -21.30 38.58 18.79
C THR A 36 -22.54 37.86 18.23
N GLU A 37 -23.19 38.44 17.22
CA GLU A 37 -24.38 37.83 16.62
C GLU A 37 -23.97 36.77 15.57
N THR A 38 -24.14 35.50 15.93
CA THR A 38 -23.88 34.38 15.03
C THR A 38 -24.96 34.33 13.95
N LYS A 39 -24.59 34.66 12.70
CA LYS A 39 -25.48 34.52 11.54
C LYS A 39 -25.95 33.06 11.39
N VAL A 40 -27.27 32.85 11.40
CA VAL A 40 -27.93 31.57 11.09
C VAL A 40 -28.37 31.59 9.63
N PHE A 41 -27.88 30.66 8.82
CA PHE A 41 -28.22 30.60 7.40
C PHE A 41 -29.42 29.69 7.16
N SER A 42 -30.28 30.04 6.21
CA SER A 42 -31.29 29.12 5.66
C SER A 42 -30.74 28.47 4.40
N ALA A 43 -30.85 27.15 4.29
CA ALA A 43 -30.33 26.35 3.18
C ALA A 43 -31.48 25.64 2.47
N ILE A 44 -31.77 26.03 1.22
CA ILE A 44 -32.82 25.46 0.37
C ILE A 44 -32.14 24.78 -0.82
N ILE A 45 -32.50 23.54 -1.13
CA ILE A 45 -31.96 22.82 -2.30
C ILE A 45 -32.86 23.07 -3.53
N GLU A 46 -32.25 23.25 -4.71
CA GLU A 46 -32.97 23.49 -5.97
C GLU A 46 -34.02 22.40 -6.25
N ASP A 47 -35.23 22.82 -6.62
CA ASP A 47 -36.23 21.85 -7.05
C ASP A 47 -36.02 21.48 -8.52
N ASN A 48 -35.33 20.37 -8.72
CA ASN A 48 -35.18 19.74 -10.02
C ASN A 48 -36.48 19.02 -10.44
N ALA A 49 -37.06 19.43 -11.57
CA ALA A 49 -38.31 18.91 -12.12
C ALA A 49 -38.30 17.40 -12.47
N SER A 50 -37.14 16.75 -12.50
CA SER A 50 -37.03 15.29 -12.64
C SER A 50 -37.01 14.52 -11.30
N GLY A 51 -36.82 15.20 -10.16
CA GLY A 51 -36.80 14.60 -8.82
C GLY A 51 -35.56 13.75 -8.48
N GLU A 52 -34.64 13.50 -9.40
CA GLU A 52 -33.79 12.30 -9.34
C GLU A 52 -32.34 12.48 -8.87
N THR A 53 -31.78 13.69 -8.91
CA THR A 53 -30.38 13.96 -8.52
C THR A 53 -30.30 14.72 -7.19
N LYS A 54 -30.65 14.08 -6.08
CA LYS A 54 -30.74 14.73 -4.76
C LYS A 54 -30.29 13.80 -3.61
N SER A 55 -29.59 14.34 -2.60
CA SER A 55 -28.77 13.60 -1.60
C SER A 55 -29.51 12.74 -0.58
N SER A 56 -30.83 12.90 -0.46
CA SER A 56 -31.74 11.83 -0.04
C SER A 56 -33.15 12.15 -0.51
N LEU A 57 -33.93 11.10 -0.81
CA LEU A 57 -35.35 11.19 -1.13
C LEU A 57 -36.17 10.59 0.02
N ASP A 58 -37.31 11.19 0.36
CA ASP A 58 -38.36 10.46 1.09
C ASP A 58 -39.12 9.53 0.12
N GLY A 59 -40.07 8.75 0.65
CA GLY A 59 -40.95 7.90 -0.16
C GLY A 59 -41.86 8.64 -1.15
N ASN A 60 -41.80 9.98 -1.21
CA ASN A 60 -42.55 10.84 -2.11
C ASN A 60 -41.66 11.62 -3.10
N GLY A 61 -40.33 11.46 -3.05
CA GLY A 61 -39.38 12.16 -3.93
C GLY A 61 -38.98 13.57 -3.51
N ASN A 62 -39.21 13.97 -2.25
CA ASN A 62 -38.76 15.25 -1.71
C ASN A 62 -37.27 15.25 -1.40
N VAL A 63 -36.65 16.43 -1.30
CA VAL A 63 -35.23 16.57 -0.91
C VAL A 63 -35.08 16.60 0.61
N LEU A 64 -34.11 15.89 1.17
CA LEU A 64 -33.84 15.94 2.62
C LEU A 64 -32.40 16.38 2.93
N TRP A 65 -32.27 17.49 3.66
CA TRP A 65 -31.16 17.68 4.59
C TRP A 65 -31.30 16.69 5.75
N LYS A 66 -30.19 16.12 6.22
CA LYS A 66 -30.16 15.24 7.40
C LYS A 66 -29.60 15.98 8.60
N MET A 67 -30.09 15.67 9.80
CA MET A 67 -29.52 16.25 11.02
C MET A 67 -28.02 15.90 11.11
N GLY A 68 -27.19 16.93 11.24
CA GLY A 68 -25.75 16.78 11.34
C GLY A 68 -24.95 16.92 10.04
N ASP A 69 -25.60 17.04 8.87
CA ASP A 69 -24.97 17.44 7.60
C ASP A 69 -24.13 18.73 7.78
N ARG A 70 -22.97 18.79 7.13
CA ARG A 70 -22.02 19.91 7.25
C ARG A 70 -21.73 20.59 5.93
N VAL A 71 -21.56 21.90 5.98
CA VAL A 71 -21.41 22.82 4.84
C VAL A 71 -20.21 23.73 5.08
N SER A 72 -19.44 24.01 4.04
CA SER A 72 -18.47 25.12 3.99
C SER A 72 -19.20 26.39 3.59
N ILE A 73 -19.14 27.45 4.40
CA ILE A 73 -19.63 28.79 4.04
C ILE A 73 -18.45 29.74 4.02
N PHE A 74 -18.21 30.33 2.86
CA PHE A 74 -17.26 31.40 2.66
C PHE A 74 -17.94 32.75 2.90
N VAL A 75 -17.42 33.50 3.87
CA VAL A 75 -17.89 34.83 4.22
C VAL A 75 -16.76 35.84 4.04
N ALA A 76 -17.09 37.02 3.48
CA ALA A 76 -16.41 38.32 3.56
C ALA A 76 -14.86 38.41 3.34
N SER A 77 -14.06 37.65 4.07
CA SER A 77 -12.58 37.59 4.07
C SER A 77 -12.03 36.26 3.53
N THR A 78 -12.72 35.65 2.56
CA THR A 78 -12.43 34.32 1.97
C THR A 78 -12.32 33.13 2.95
N VAL A 79 -12.62 33.33 4.24
CA VAL A 79 -12.57 32.30 5.29
C VAL A 79 -13.63 31.22 5.07
N ASN A 80 -13.18 29.96 5.02
CA ASN A 80 -14.02 28.75 4.97
C ASN A 80 -14.52 28.40 6.38
N GLU A 81 -15.76 28.78 6.69
CA GLU A 81 -16.39 28.47 7.98
C GLU A 81 -17.22 27.18 7.90
N GLN A 82 -17.10 26.31 8.92
CA GLN A 82 -17.92 25.11 9.04
C GLN A 82 -19.30 25.45 9.63
N TYR A 83 -20.36 25.06 8.93
CA TYR A 83 -21.74 25.13 9.41
C TYR A 83 -22.39 23.75 9.42
N GLN A 84 -23.38 23.54 10.29
CA GLN A 84 -24.09 22.27 10.47
C GLN A 84 -25.60 22.47 10.54
N VAL A 85 -26.34 21.54 9.92
CA VAL A 85 -27.81 21.48 9.97
C VAL A 85 -28.31 21.29 11.40
N SER A 86 -29.14 22.22 11.88
CA SER A 86 -29.51 22.35 13.30
C SER A 86 -30.98 22.13 13.66
N ASP A 87 -31.91 22.22 12.70
CA ASP A 87 -33.37 22.15 12.94
C ASP A 87 -34.12 21.26 11.93
N ALA A 88 -33.40 20.43 11.17
CA ALA A 88 -34.01 19.47 10.27
C ALA A 88 -34.79 18.43 11.06
N SER A 89 -36.11 18.44 10.92
CA SER A 89 -36.85 17.17 10.93
C SER A 89 -36.49 16.44 9.64
N ASP A 90 -35.90 15.26 9.74
CA ASP A 90 -35.56 14.40 8.60
C ASP A 90 -36.73 14.36 7.62
N GLY A 91 -36.53 14.85 6.39
CA GLY A 91 -37.62 14.99 5.42
C GLY A 91 -37.79 16.36 4.74
N LYS A 92 -36.96 17.37 5.02
CA LYS A 92 -37.17 18.74 4.53
C LYS A 92 -36.17 19.25 3.49
N THR A 93 -36.71 19.94 2.49
CA THR A 93 -35.99 20.64 1.41
C THR A 93 -35.30 21.92 1.85
N ALA A 94 -35.61 22.38 3.07
CA ALA A 94 -35.06 23.56 3.72
C ALA A 94 -34.61 23.22 5.14
N ALA A 95 -33.47 23.78 5.56
CA ALA A 95 -32.93 23.65 6.91
C ALA A 95 -32.24 24.95 7.36
N SER A 96 -32.09 25.13 8.67
CA SER A 96 -31.22 26.14 9.28
C SER A 96 -29.83 25.56 9.52
N LEU A 97 -28.82 26.39 9.30
CA LEU A 97 -27.41 26.09 9.46
C LEU A 97 -26.79 26.96 10.56
N ASN A 98 -26.26 26.31 11.59
CA ASN A 98 -25.52 26.95 12.69
C ASN A 98 -24.01 26.75 12.53
N LYS A 99 -23.22 27.76 12.91
CA LYS A 99 -21.75 27.70 12.87
C LYS A 99 -21.21 26.66 13.86
N VAL A 100 -20.23 25.87 13.44
CA VAL A 100 -19.58 24.83 14.25
C VAL A 100 -18.28 25.36 14.84
N GLY A 101 -18.34 25.84 16.08
CA GLY A 101 -17.18 26.30 16.84
C GLY A 101 -16.73 27.74 16.52
N GLY A 102 -15.91 28.29 17.42
CA GLY A 102 -15.42 29.66 17.35
C GLY A 102 -16.45 30.70 17.84
N SER A 103 -15.95 31.88 18.22
CA SER A 103 -16.75 33.04 18.61
C SER A 103 -16.55 34.18 17.61
N GLY A 104 -17.66 34.69 17.05
CA GLY A 104 -17.65 35.86 16.17
C GLY A 104 -17.76 35.56 14.67
N PHE A 105 -18.28 36.55 13.95
CA PHE A 105 -18.30 36.66 12.49
C PHE A 105 -17.08 37.47 12.05
N VAL A 106 -16.29 36.97 11.09
CA VAL A 106 -15.11 37.70 10.58
C VAL A 106 -15.54 38.60 9.42
N ALA A 107 -15.65 39.90 9.69
CA ALA A 107 -15.89 40.89 8.64
C ALA A 107 -14.67 41.05 7.72
N GLY A 108 -14.92 41.25 6.43
CA GLY A 108 -13.92 41.38 5.36
C GLY A 108 -14.54 41.94 4.08
N THR A 109 -13.73 42.18 3.05
CA THR A 109 -14.16 42.87 1.81
C THR A 109 -13.67 42.20 0.52
N GLU A 110 -13.26 40.93 0.56
CA GLU A 110 -12.71 40.21 -0.60
C GLU A 110 -13.81 39.58 -1.48
N ILE A 111 -14.92 39.15 -0.86
CA ILE A 111 -16.11 38.62 -1.54
C ILE A 111 -17.37 39.38 -1.12
N ASP A 112 -18.26 39.65 -2.07
CA ASP A 112 -19.47 40.48 -1.95
C ASP A 112 -20.78 39.67 -1.83
N ASN A 113 -20.67 38.34 -1.85
CA ASN A 113 -21.77 37.41 -1.62
C ASN A 113 -21.35 36.33 -0.63
N ASN A 114 -22.30 35.75 0.11
CA ASN A 114 -22.05 34.52 0.84
C ASN A 114 -22.03 33.36 -0.16
N VAL A 115 -20.98 32.55 -0.15
CA VAL A 115 -20.80 31.41 -1.05
C VAL A 115 -20.71 30.16 -0.21
N ALA A 116 -21.41 29.09 -0.59
CA ALA A 116 -21.37 27.85 0.18
C ALA A 116 -21.17 26.61 -0.71
N PHE A 117 -20.56 25.60 -0.11
CA PHE A 117 -20.28 24.30 -0.70
C PHE A 117 -20.71 23.17 0.25
N TYR A 118 -21.38 22.17 -0.29
CA TYR A 118 -21.70 20.91 0.39
C TYR A 118 -21.06 19.75 -0.40
N PRO A 119 -20.52 18.72 0.26
CA PRO A 119 -20.29 18.62 1.70
C PRO A 119 -19.19 19.59 2.17
N TYR A 120 -19.10 19.84 3.48
CA TYR A 120 -17.99 20.61 4.05
C TYR A 120 -16.63 20.00 3.66
N ALA A 121 -15.76 20.84 3.10
CA ALA A 121 -14.39 20.48 2.74
C ALA A 121 -13.44 21.44 3.48
N SER A 122 -12.63 20.93 4.42
CA SER A 122 -11.79 21.76 5.29
C SER A 122 -10.63 22.46 4.58
N THR A 123 -10.18 21.91 3.46
CA THR A 123 -9.12 22.47 2.61
C THR A 123 -9.64 23.48 1.61
N ALA A 124 -10.96 23.53 1.37
CA ALA A 124 -11.52 24.29 0.27
C ALA A 124 -11.21 25.78 0.40
N SER A 125 -10.74 26.36 -0.70
CA SER A 125 -10.43 27.78 -0.82
C SER A 125 -11.37 28.44 -1.82
N ILE A 126 -11.47 29.78 -1.80
CA ILE A 126 -12.33 30.53 -2.72
C ILE A 126 -11.57 31.70 -3.34
N ALA A 127 -11.73 31.88 -4.65
CA ALA A 127 -11.21 33.01 -5.40
C ALA A 127 -12.33 33.68 -6.21
N ARG A 128 -12.32 35.01 -6.30
CA ARG A 128 -13.24 35.77 -7.15
C ARG A 128 -12.69 35.85 -8.58
N SER A 129 -13.54 35.52 -9.56
CA SER A 129 -13.27 35.64 -10.99
C SER A 129 -14.41 36.40 -11.68
N GLY A 130 -14.27 37.73 -11.75
CA GLY A 130 -15.30 38.62 -12.26
C GLY A 130 -16.58 38.60 -11.41
N SER A 131 -17.69 38.15 -12.01
CA SER A 131 -18.99 37.94 -11.35
C SER A 131 -19.18 36.52 -10.79
N SER A 132 -18.15 35.68 -10.86
CA SER A 132 -18.17 34.29 -10.41
C SER A 132 -17.14 34.04 -9.30
N TYR A 133 -17.34 32.95 -8.60
CA TYR A 133 -16.48 32.43 -7.55
C TYR A 133 -15.98 31.06 -7.97
N ILE A 134 -14.68 30.83 -7.79
CA ILE A 134 -14.03 29.54 -8.02
C ILE A 134 -13.72 28.97 -6.65
N ILE A 135 -14.42 27.88 -6.30
CA ILE A 135 -14.14 27.09 -5.10
C ILE A 135 -13.13 26.02 -5.53
N SER A 136 -11.95 26.03 -4.91
CA SER A 136 -10.84 25.11 -5.20
C SER A 136 -10.59 24.17 -4.02
N ASP A 137 -9.66 23.22 -4.18
CA ASP A 137 -9.24 22.30 -3.12
C ASP A 137 -10.38 21.44 -2.55
N VAL A 138 -11.33 21.10 -3.43
CA VAL A 138 -12.41 20.13 -3.24
C VAL A 138 -12.15 18.87 -4.08
N GLU A 139 -12.72 17.74 -3.68
CA GLU A 139 -12.49 16.44 -4.32
C GLU A 139 -13.81 15.74 -4.63
N LEU A 140 -13.93 15.16 -5.82
CA LEU A 140 -14.99 14.19 -6.13
C LEU A 140 -14.51 12.78 -5.72
N PRO A 141 -15.26 12.03 -4.89
CA PRO A 141 -14.76 10.79 -4.32
C PRO A 141 -14.70 9.65 -5.34
N ALA A 142 -13.56 8.94 -5.35
CA ALA A 142 -13.39 7.68 -6.09
C ALA A 142 -14.39 6.60 -5.65
N THR A 143 -14.69 6.55 -4.34
CA THR A 143 -15.59 5.58 -3.74
C THR A 143 -16.77 6.27 -3.07
N GLN A 144 -17.98 5.90 -3.47
CA GLN A 144 -19.24 6.38 -2.93
C GLN A 144 -19.91 5.26 -2.13
N SER A 145 -20.61 5.58 -1.04
CA SER A 145 -21.42 4.59 -0.33
C SER A 145 -22.78 4.39 -1.00
N TYR A 146 -23.28 3.17 -1.04
CA TYR A 146 -24.66 2.89 -1.43
C TYR A 146 -25.66 3.56 -0.48
N ALA A 147 -26.75 4.10 -1.04
CA ALA A 147 -27.94 4.50 -0.31
C ALA A 147 -29.19 4.03 -1.07
N PRO A 148 -30.18 3.37 -0.42
CA PRO A 148 -31.39 2.93 -1.09
C PRO A 148 -32.12 4.08 -1.82
N GLY A 149 -32.27 3.95 -3.14
CA GLY A 149 -32.97 4.94 -3.97
C GLY A 149 -32.33 6.33 -4.05
N SER A 150 -31.10 6.52 -3.59
CA SER A 150 -30.41 7.83 -3.57
C SER A 150 -28.88 7.66 -3.64
N PHE A 151 -28.15 8.70 -3.25
CA PHE A 151 -26.68 8.74 -3.22
C PHE A 151 -26.16 8.56 -1.80
N GLY A 152 -24.93 8.05 -1.67
CA GLY A 152 -24.20 8.08 -0.42
C GLY A 152 -23.99 9.50 0.11
N ASN A 153 -23.77 9.62 1.42
CA ASN A 153 -23.43 10.90 2.03
C ASN A 153 -22.18 11.50 1.36
N GLY A 154 -22.20 12.80 1.06
CA GLY A 154 -21.11 13.51 0.38
C GLY A 154 -20.89 13.17 -1.11
N ALA A 155 -21.57 12.16 -1.67
CA ALA A 155 -21.36 11.76 -3.07
C ALA A 155 -21.94 12.76 -4.10
N PHE A 156 -22.89 13.60 -3.70
CA PHE A 156 -23.52 14.60 -4.57
C PHE A 156 -23.28 16.04 -4.06
N PRO A 157 -22.13 16.65 -4.39
CA PRO A 157 -21.83 18.01 -4.00
C PRO A 157 -22.77 19.05 -4.60
N MET A 158 -22.89 20.18 -3.91
CA MET A 158 -23.76 21.30 -4.27
C MET A 158 -23.08 22.63 -3.93
N ALA A 159 -23.41 23.68 -4.69
CA ALA A 159 -22.90 25.03 -4.46
C ALA A 159 -24.05 26.05 -4.37
N ALA A 160 -23.90 27.06 -3.54
CA ALA A 160 -24.84 28.17 -3.39
C ALA A 160 -24.09 29.51 -3.43
N VAL A 161 -24.75 30.54 -3.97
CA VAL A 161 -24.29 31.94 -3.91
C VAL A 161 -25.51 32.80 -3.60
N THR A 162 -25.45 33.61 -2.55
CA THR A 162 -26.53 34.51 -2.12
C THR A 162 -26.55 35.80 -2.93
N SER A 163 -27.55 36.66 -2.76
CA SER A 163 -27.63 37.96 -3.46
C SER A 163 -26.70 39.05 -2.91
N SER A 164 -26.25 38.90 -1.65
CA SER A 164 -25.29 39.78 -0.96
C SER A 164 -24.76 39.13 0.33
N THR A 165 -23.80 39.74 1.03
CA THR A 165 -23.32 39.29 2.36
C THR A 165 -24.40 39.30 3.47
N GLU A 166 -25.48 40.08 3.29
CA GLU A 166 -26.60 40.14 4.25
C GLU A 166 -27.75 39.19 3.90
N ASP A 167 -27.75 38.64 2.69
CA ASP A 167 -28.68 37.58 2.32
C ASP A 167 -28.20 36.25 2.91
N LEU A 168 -28.97 35.71 3.85
CA LEU A 168 -28.69 34.46 4.55
C LEU A 168 -29.38 33.24 3.90
N ASN A 169 -30.01 33.41 2.72
CA ASN A 169 -30.78 32.37 2.04
C ASN A 169 -29.95 31.64 0.97
N LEU A 170 -29.21 30.61 1.38
CA LEU A 170 -28.41 29.77 0.50
C LEU A 170 -29.32 28.87 -0.35
N LYS A 171 -29.33 29.12 -1.66
CA LYS A 171 -30.01 28.26 -2.65
C LYS A 171 -29.01 27.29 -3.25
N PHE A 172 -28.90 26.11 -2.65
CA PHE A 172 -27.99 25.05 -3.08
C PHE A 172 -28.43 24.49 -4.42
N LYS A 173 -27.55 24.66 -5.40
CA LYS A 173 -27.68 24.13 -6.74
C LYS A 173 -26.74 22.95 -6.88
N ASN A 174 -27.23 21.92 -7.56
CA ASN A 174 -26.44 20.74 -7.84
C ASN A 174 -25.23 21.05 -8.74
N ILE A 175 -24.16 20.26 -8.71
CA ILE A 175 -23.04 20.37 -9.66
C ILE A 175 -22.79 19.09 -10.48
N LEU A 176 -23.30 17.94 -10.04
CA LEU A 176 -23.08 16.64 -10.69
C LEU A 176 -24.31 16.14 -11.46
N GLY A 177 -24.10 15.15 -12.32
CA GLY A 177 -25.12 14.23 -12.81
C GLY A 177 -24.88 12.83 -12.25
N GLY A 178 -25.45 11.80 -12.87
CA GLY A 178 -25.10 10.43 -12.49
C GLY A 178 -25.68 9.37 -13.40
N VAL A 179 -25.41 8.11 -13.07
CA VAL A 179 -25.99 6.92 -13.68
C VAL A 179 -26.95 6.27 -12.68
N LYS A 180 -28.12 5.85 -13.17
CA LYS A 180 -29.04 4.97 -12.44
C LYS A 180 -29.01 3.58 -13.08
N LEU A 181 -28.23 2.68 -12.50
CA LEU A 181 -28.26 1.26 -12.82
C LEU A 181 -29.49 0.63 -12.15
N GLN A 182 -30.10 -0.36 -12.79
CA GLN A 182 -31.28 -1.05 -12.30
C GLN A 182 -31.06 -2.55 -12.47
N LEU A 183 -30.90 -3.28 -11.36
CA LEU A 183 -30.60 -4.71 -11.37
C LEU A 183 -31.75 -5.53 -10.79
N LYS A 184 -31.97 -6.73 -11.35
CA LYS A 184 -32.91 -7.74 -10.86
C LYS A 184 -32.17 -9.03 -10.53
N GLY A 185 -32.76 -9.86 -9.68
CA GLY A 185 -32.27 -11.22 -9.41
C GLY A 185 -32.33 -11.57 -7.93
N THR A 186 -31.50 -12.51 -7.50
CA THR A 186 -31.44 -13.01 -6.11
C THR A 186 -30.06 -12.87 -5.46
N ALA A 187 -29.06 -12.40 -6.20
CA ALA A 187 -27.71 -12.18 -5.69
C ALA A 187 -27.64 -11.00 -4.72
N THR A 188 -26.56 -10.91 -3.94
CA THR A 188 -26.29 -9.78 -3.02
C THR A 188 -25.09 -9.00 -3.52
N ILE A 189 -25.32 -7.79 -4.04
CA ILE A 189 -24.29 -6.98 -4.69
C ILE A 189 -23.37 -6.32 -3.65
N ALA A 190 -22.06 -6.50 -3.79
CA ALA A 190 -21.03 -5.94 -2.91
C ALA A 190 -20.47 -4.61 -3.43
N ALA A 191 -20.26 -4.48 -4.74
CA ALA A 191 -19.73 -3.27 -5.35
C ALA A 191 -20.19 -3.09 -6.81
N ILE A 192 -20.24 -1.83 -7.27
CA ILE A 192 -20.47 -1.48 -8.68
C ILE A 192 -19.45 -0.42 -9.09
N SER A 193 -18.63 -0.66 -10.10
CA SER A 193 -17.64 0.30 -10.61
C SER A 193 -17.99 0.76 -12.02
N ILE A 194 -17.85 2.06 -12.30
CA ILE A 194 -18.03 2.66 -13.64
C ILE A 194 -16.69 3.18 -14.14
N THR A 195 -16.33 2.81 -15.38
CA THR A 195 -15.13 3.27 -16.09
C THR A 195 -15.49 3.78 -17.48
N GLY A 196 -14.91 4.91 -17.90
CA GLY A 196 -15.06 5.44 -19.25
C GLY A 196 -14.26 4.62 -20.29
N ASN A 197 -14.86 4.36 -21.46
CA ASN A 197 -14.27 3.49 -22.49
C ASN A 197 -13.25 4.20 -23.41
N ASP A 198 -13.00 5.50 -23.22
CA ASP A 198 -11.97 6.30 -23.90
C ASP A 198 -10.95 6.88 -22.89
N GLY A 199 -10.96 6.38 -21.64
CA GLY A 199 -10.08 6.84 -20.57
C GLY A 199 -10.55 8.14 -19.88
N GLU A 200 -11.84 8.44 -19.95
CA GLU A 200 -12.45 9.64 -19.36
C GLU A 200 -12.19 9.77 -17.86
N ILE A 201 -11.97 11.00 -17.39
CA ILE A 201 -11.70 11.31 -15.99
C ILE A 201 -13.03 11.49 -15.25
N LEU A 202 -13.25 10.70 -14.18
CA LEU A 202 -14.55 10.59 -13.51
C LEU A 202 -14.57 11.05 -12.05
N TYR A 203 -13.42 11.22 -11.40
CA TYR A 203 -13.31 11.66 -10.00
C TYR A 203 -12.01 12.45 -9.75
N GLY A 204 -11.75 12.82 -8.49
CA GLY A 204 -10.49 13.41 -8.05
C GLY A 204 -10.59 14.91 -7.77
N PRO A 205 -9.45 15.61 -7.68
CA PRO A 205 -9.40 17.03 -7.39
C PRO A 205 -10.20 17.85 -8.40
N ALA A 206 -11.00 18.78 -7.89
CA ALA A 206 -11.98 19.52 -8.65
C ALA A 206 -11.97 21.02 -8.32
N GLN A 207 -12.44 21.82 -9.28
CA GLN A 207 -12.80 23.22 -9.07
C GLN A 207 -14.27 23.42 -9.42
N VAL A 208 -14.97 24.22 -8.62
CA VAL A 208 -16.39 24.53 -8.80
C VAL A 208 -16.56 26.01 -9.07
N THR A 209 -17.10 26.35 -10.24
CA THR A 209 -17.43 27.73 -10.59
C THR A 209 -18.90 27.99 -10.30
N ALA A 210 -19.19 28.99 -9.47
CA ALA A 210 -20.56 29.39 -9.11
C ALA A 210 -20.72 30.91 -9.16
N SER A 211 -21.94 31.39 -9.47
CA SER A 211 -22.30 32.81 -9.38
C SER A 211 -23.77 32.96 -9.00
N TYR A 212 -24.13 34.14 -8.47
CA TYR A 212 -25.51 34.43 -8.09
C TYR A 212 -26.47 34.26 -9.28
N GLY A 213 -27.60 33.59 -9.06
CA GLY A 213 -28.62 33.32 -10.08
C GLY A 213 -28.27 32.22 -11.10
N ASN A 214 -27.01 32.06 -11.47
CA ASN A 214 -26.56 31.16 -12.55
C ASN A 214 -26.43 29.69 -12.13
N THR A 215 -26.22 28.82 -13.11
CA THR A 215 -25.97 27.38 -12.92
C THR A 215 -24.49 27.15 -12.61
N PRO A 216 -24.13 26.48 -11.51
CA PRO A 216 -22.73 26.15 -11.22
C PRO A 216 -22.20 25.03 -12.13
N SER A 217 -20.89 25.03 -12.36
CA SER A 217 -20.17 23.99 -13.09
C SER A 217 -19.02 23.43 -12.27
N VAL A 218 -18.57 22.22 -12.60
CA VAL A 218 -17.41 21.55 -12.01
C VAL A 218 -16.43 21.17 -13.11
N SER A 219 -15.14 21.22 -12.81
CA SER A 219 -14.05 20.74 -13.68
C SER A 219 -13.02 19.98 -12.85
N LEU A 220 -12.59 18.81 -13.32
CA LEU A 220 -11.54 17.99 -12.70
C LEU A 220 -10.16 18.45 -13.17
N THR A 221 -9.15 18.32 -12.29
CA THR A 221 -7.79 18.85 -12.54
C THR A 221 -6.68 17.79 -12.58
N ASP A 222 -7.00 16.50 -12.41
CA ASP A 222 -6.08 15.37 -12.55
C ASP A 222 -6.45 14.51 -13.77
N ALA A 223 -5.46 13.99 -14.50
CA ALA A 223 -5.62 13.12 -15.65
C ALA A 223 -5.63 11.61 -15.32
N SER A 224 -5.38 11.23 -14.06
CA SER A 224 -5.21 9.81 -13.65
C SER A 224 -6.51 9.06 -13.31
N ALA A 225 -7.56 9.80 -12.91
CA ALA A 225 -8.72 9.28 -12.17
C ALA A 225 -9.88 8.72 -13.06
N LYS A 226 -9.87 7.41 -13.35
CA LYS A 226 -10.70 6.79 -14.42
C LYS A 226 -11.92 5.95 -13.99
N THR A 227 -11.97 5.48 -12.75
CA THR A 227 -12.99 4.51 -12.27
C THR A 227 -13.65 4.99 -10.98
N VAL A 228 -14.99 5.04 -10.95
CA VAL A 228 -15.78 5.39 -9.75
C VAL A 228 -16.50 4.16 -9.23
N THR A 229 -16.37 3.87 -7.93
CA THR A 229 -16.94 2.68 -7.28
C THR A 229 -18.05 3.04 -6.29
N LEU A 230 -19.20 2.38 -6.39
CA LEU A 230 -20.25 2.37 -5.39
C LEU A 230 -20.07 1.15 -4.48
N ASN A 231 -19.74 1.39 -3.22
CA ASN A 231 -19.55 0.37 -2.19
C ASN A 231 -20.89 0.06 -1.49
N CYS A 232 -21.34 -1.19 -1.55
CA CYS A 232 -22.61 -1.64 -0.97
C CYS A 232 -22.50 -2.10 0.49
N GLY A 233 -21.33 -1.95 1.14
CA GLY A 233 -21.10 -2.29 2.54
C GLY A 233 -21.20 -3.79 2.79
N ALA A 234 -22.15 -4.21 3.63
CA ALA A 234 -22.44 -5.63 3.87
C ALA A 234 -23.12 -6.33 2.67
N GLY A 235 -23.50 -5.57 1.65
CA GLY A 235 -24.12 -6.05 0.42
C GLY A 235 -25.59 -5.66 0.29
N VAL A 236 -26.07 -5.59 -0.96
CA VAL A 236 -27.46 -5.24 -1.31
C VAL A 236 -28.09 -6.41 -2.05
N THR A 237 -28.98 -7.13 -1.38
CA THR A 237 -29.75 -8.23 -1.97
C THR A 237 -30.72 -7.68 -3.02
N LEU A 238 -30.68 -8.28 -4.21
CA LEU A 238 -31.58 -7.95 -5.32
C LEU A 238 -32.97 -8.57 -5.11
N ASP A 239 -33.97 -7.98 -5.75
CA ASP A 239 -35.31 -8.57 -5.90
C ASP A 239 -35.49 -9.05 -7.35
N ALA A 240 -36.15 -10.19 -7.54
CA ALA A 240 -36.33 -10.80 -8.86
C ALA A 240 -37.41 -10.10 -9.70
N GLU A 241 -38.44 -9.57 -9.06
CA GLU A 241 -39.61 -8.97 -9.71
C GLU A 241 -39.44 -7.45 -9.86
N THR A 242 -38.84 -6.80 -8.86
CA THR A 242 -38.68 -5.35 -8.75
C THR A 242 -37.22 -4.97 -8.95
N ALA A 243 -36.91 -4.12 -9.92
CA ALA A 243 -35.52 -3.73 -10.17
C ALA A 243 -34.98 -2.84 -9.03
N THR A 244 -33.92 -3.30 -8.37
CA THR A 244 -33.20 -2.56 -7.33
C THR A 244 -32.37 -1.44 -7.98
N PRO A 245 -32.58 -0.17 -7.60
CA PRO A 245 -31.84 0.95 -8.17
C PRO A 245 -30.51 1.16 -7.44
N PHE A 246 -29.45 1.37 -8.23
CA PHE A 246 -28.13 1.79 -7.77
C PHE A 246 -27.78 3.10 -8.46
N ILE A 247 -27.46 4.14 -7.68
CA ILE A 247 -27.23 5.48 -8.20
C ILE A 247 -25.81 5.92 -7.91
N ILE A 248 -25.10 6.32 -8.96
CA ILE A 248 -23.67 6.67 -8.92
C ILE A 248 -23.50 8.09 -9.44
N ALA A 249 -22.92 8.95 -8.61
CA ALA A 249 -22.66 10.35 -8.95
C ALA A 249 -21.47 10.46 -9.89
N LEU A 250 -21.58 11.30 -10.92
CA LEU A 250 -20.53 11.52 -11.91
C LEU A 250 -20.49 12.99 -12.33
N PRO A 251 -19.31 13.53 -12.70
CA PRO A 251 -19.19 14.85 -13.30
C PRO A 251 -20.03 14.95 -14.58
N PRO A 252 -20.54 16.15 -14.94
CA PRO A 252 -21.15 16.37 -16.25
C PRO A 252 -20.10 16.14 -17.34
N ILE A 253 -20.26 15.06 -18.13
CA ILE A 253 -19.25 14.60 -19.09
C ILE A 253 -19.92 13.86 -20.25
N THR A 254 -19.33 13.98 -21.44
CA THR A 254 -19.67 13.11 -22.58
C THR A 254 -18.62 12.03 -22.71
N MET A 255 -19.01 10.80 -22.42
CA MET A 255 -18.22 9.61 -22.69
C MET A 255 -18.36 9.28 -24.18
N THR A 256 -17.28 9.38 -24.95
CA THR A 256 -17.30 9.32 -26.43
C THR A 256 -17.55 7.91 -26.94
N ARG A 257 -16.93 6.92 -26.27
CA ARG A 257 -17.02 5.48 -26.57
C ARG A 257 -18.01 4.75 -25.65
N GLY A 258 -18.79 5.49 -24.87
CA GLY A 258 -19.60 4.97 -23.79
C GLY A 258 -18.76 4.63 -22.55
N PHE A 259 -19.33 3.85 -21.66
CA PHE A 259 -18.73 3.39 -20.41
C PHE A 259 -19.01 1.92 -20.16
N THR A 260 -18.20 1.33 -19.28
CA THR A 260 -18.36 -0.03 -18.77
C THR A 260 -18.70 0.01 -17.29
N VAL A 261 -19.67 -0.80 -16.89
CA VAL A 261 -20.05 -1.05 -15.51
C VAL A 261 -19.61 -2.45 -15.11
N LEU A 262 -18.84 -2.57 -14.04
CA LEU A 262 -18.51 -3.85 -13.41
C LEU A 262 -19.35 -3.98 -12.13
N VAL A 263 -20.25 -4.96 -12.09
CA VAL A 263 -21.02 -5.33 -10.90
C VAL A 263 -20.33 -6.54 -10.25
N THR A 264 -20.06 -6.49 -8.95
CA THR A 264 -19.49 -7.60 -8.17
C THR A 264 -20.42 -7.95 -7.01
N ASP A 265 -20.74 -9.23 -6.82
CA ASP A 265 -21.51 -9.70 -5.67
C ASP A 265 -20.65 -10.15 -4.48
N THR A 266 -21.29 -10.48 -3.36
CA THR A 266 -20.63 -10.92 -2.12
C THR A 266 -19.96 -12.29 -2.22
N GLU A 267 -20.08 -12.98 -3.36
CA GLU A 267 -19.38 -14.25 -3.66
C GLU A 267 -18.18 -14.01 -4.61
N ASP A 268 -17.86 -12.75 -4.93
CA ASP A 268 -16.89 -12.27 -5.94
C ASP A 268 -17.18 -12.72 -7.39
N LYS A 269 -18.42 -13.12 -7.68
CA LYS A 269 -18.87 -13.26 -9.07
C LYS A 269 -19.10 -11.87 -9.64
N GLN A 270 -18.94 -11.75 -10.95
CA GLN A 270 -19.01 -10.46 -11.63
C GLN A 270 -19.90 -10.50 -12.86
N MET A 271 -20.49 -9.34 -13.16
CA MET A 271 -21.19 -9.04 -14.39
C MET A 271 -20.64 -7.75 -14.99
N ILE A 272 -20.37 -7.77 -16.29
CA ILE A 272 -19.93 -6.60 -17.05
C ILE A 272 -21.10 -6.09 -17.91
N ILE A 273 -21.40 -4.79 -17.82
CA ILE A 273 -22.40 -4.11 -18.63
C ILE A 273 -21.71 -2.97 -19.38
N SER A 274 -21.35 -3.18 -20.65
CA SER A 274 -20.65 -2.20 -21.48
C SER A 274 -21.58 -1.51 -22.47
N THR A 275 -21.44 -0.19 -22.59
CA THR A 275 -22.06 0.62 -23.63
C THR A 275 -21.02 1.04 -24.67
N THR A 276 -21.34 0.94 -25.96
CA THR A 276 -20.38 1.16 -27.08
C THR A 276 -20.68 2.42 -27.90
N LYS A 277 -21.73 3.15 -27.53
CA LYS A 277 -22.14 4.43 -28.16
C LYS A 277 -21.90 5.55 -27.16
N SER A 278 -21.67 6.76 -27.68
CA SER A 278 -21.50 7.93 -26.82
C SER A 278 -22.68 8.13 -25.87
N GLN A 279 -22.37 8.45 -24.62
CA GLN A 279 -23.32 8.73 -23.55
C GLN A 279 -22.94 10.06 -22.90
N THR A 280 -23.94 10.87 -22.53
CA THR A 280 -23.70 12.14 -21.85
C THR A 280 -24.36 12.13 -20.49
N ILE A 281 -23.56 12.38 -19.46
CA ILE A 281 -24.00 12.71 -18.12
C ILE A 281 -24.22 14.22 -18.05
N THR A 282 -25.45 14.63 -17.76
CA THR A 282 -25.81 16.04 -17.62
C THR A 282 -25.97 16.40 -16.15
N ARG A 283 -25.50 17.61 -15.77
CA ARG A 283 -25.74 18.19 -14.45
C ARG A 283 -27.24 18.12 -14.06
N SER A 284 -27.51 17.68 -12.83
CA SER A 284 -28.86 17.53 -12.29
C SER A 284 -29.74 16.57 -13.14
N GLN A 285 -29.16 15.55 -13.76
CA GLN A 285 -29.88 14.47 -14.42
C GLN A 285 -29.25 13.10 -14.15
N LEU A 286 -30.08 12.06 -14.14
CA LEU A 286 -29.65 10.66 -14.13
C LEU A 286 -29.80 10.03 -15.51
N LEU A 287 -28.70 9.47 -16.03
CA LEU A 287 -28.74 8.54 -17.15
C LEU A 287 -29.33 7.22 -16.65
N LYS A 288 -30.60 6.96 -16.99
CA LYS A 288 -31.30 5.73 -16.61
C LYS A 288 -30.89 4.59 -17.52
N MET A 289 -30.23 3.59 -16.96
CA MET A 289 -30.00 2.32 -17.65
C MET A 289 -31.29 1.47 -17.62
N PRO A 290 -31.53 0.61 -18.63
CA PRO A 290 -32.61 -0.37 -18.56
C PRO A 290 -32.43 -1.29 -17.34
N ALA A 291 -33.52 -1.92 -16.90
CA ALA A 291 -33.42 -3.00 -15.92
C ALA A 291 -32.73 -4.21 -16.56
N VAL A 292 -31.76 -4.80 -15.86
CA VAL A 292 -30.98 -5.96 -16.30
C VAL A 292 -31.03 -7.03 -15.21
N ASP A 293 -31.29 -8.28 -15.59
CA ASP A 293 -31.17 -9.42 -14.68
C ASP A 293 -29.69 -9.69 -14.41
N TYR A 294 -29.28 -9.66 -13.14
CA TYR A 294 -27.91 -9.94 -12.74
C TYR A 294 -27.62 -11.43 -12.84
N VAL A 295 -26.56 -11.75 -13.59
CA VAL A 295 -26.02 -13.10 -13.78
C VAL A 295 -24.53 -13.01 -13.45
N GLY A 296 -24.21 -13.24 -12.18
CA GLY A 296 -22.83 -13.28 -11.72
C GLY A 296 -22.08 -14.45 -12.33
N VAL A 297 -21.01 -14.17 -13.06
CA VAL A 297 -20.08 -15.18 -13.57
C VAL A 297 -18.95 -15.33 -12.56
N GLU A 298 -18.63 -16.57 -12.19
CA GLU A 298 -17.41 -16.88 -11.43
C GLU A 298 -16.20 -16.30 -12.16
N THR A 299 -15.49 -15.37 -11.54
CA THR A 299 -14.28 -14.74 -12.11
C THR A 299 -13.05 -15.64 -12.00
N ARG A 300 -13.11 -16.58 -11.06
CA ARG A 300 -12.08 -17.55 -10.69
C ARG A 300 -12.74 -18.90 -10.44
N VAL A 301 -12.06 -19.97 -10.78
CA VAL A 301 -12.45 -21.34 -10.49
C VAL A 301 -11.46 -21.94 -9.50
N ASP A 302 -11.99 -22.44 -8.40
CA ASP A 302 -11.24 -23.25 -7.46
C ASP A 302 -11.18 -24.69 -8.01
N LEU A 303 -10.01 -25.10 -8.50
CA LEU A 303 -9.78 -26.44 -9.03
C LEU A 303 -9.27 -27.42 -7.95
N GLY A 304 -9.20 -27.01 -6.68
CA GLY A 304 -8.59 -27.81 -5.61
C GLY A 304 -7.07 -27.91 -5.72
N LEU A 305 -6.44 -26.97 -6.42
CA LEU A 305 -5.00 -26.84 -6.65
C LEU A 305 -4.41 -25.75 -5.75
N SER A 306 -3.09 -25.55 -5.79
CA SER A 306 -2.39 -24.52 -5.01
C SER A 306 -2.89 -23.09 -5.22
N VAL A 307 -3.52 -22.79 -6.37
CA VAL A 307 -4.09 -21.49 -6.71
C VAL A 307 -5.46 -21.60 -7.40
N LYS A 308 -6.25 -20.52 -7.31
CA LYS A 308 -7.52 -20.39 -8.03
C LYS A 308 -7.26 -19.80 -9.41
N TRP A 309 -7.81 -20.40 -10.45
CA TRP A 309 -7.54 -20.06 -11.85
C TRP A 309 -8.58 -19.08 -12.38
N ALA A 310 -8.20 -18.06 -13.15
CA ALA A 310 -9.18 -17.17 -13.78
C ALA A 310 -10.11 -17.93 -14.74
N SER A 311 -11.38 -17.56 -14.77
CA SER A 311 -12.38 -18.19 -15.64
C SER A 311 -12.16 -17.88 -17.13
N TRP A 312 -11.44 -16.80 -17.44
CA TRP A 312 -11.09 -16.38 -18.81
C TRP A 312 -9.67 -15.81 -18.90
N ASN A 313 -9.21 -15.55 -20.14
CA ASN A 313 -7.89 -14.97 -20.41
C ASN A 313 -7.83 -13.49 -20.00
N LEU A 314 -6.64 -12.96 -19.72
CA LEU A 314 -6.47 -11.56 -19.37
C LEU A 314 -6.91 -10.65 -20.54
N GLY A 315 -7.88 -9.77 -20.29
CA GLY A 315 -8.49 -8.91 -21.32
C GLY A 315 -9.70 -9.53 -22.05
N ALA A 316 -10.10 -10.76 -21.70
CA ALA A 316 -11.38 -11.34 -22.10
C ALA A 316 -12.51 -10.98 -21.11
N THR A 317 -13.75 -11.25 -21.51
CA THR A 317 -14.97 -11.12 -20.68
C THR A 317 -15.78 -12.42 -20.57
N SER A 318 -15.43 -13.46 -21.35
CA SER A 318 -15.98 -14.82 -21.22
C SER A 318 -14.90 -15.90 -21.43
N PRO A 319 -15.11 -17.15 -20.97
CA PRO A 319 -14.11 -18.23 -21.09
C PRO A 319 -13.65 -18.53 -22.52
N GLU A 320 -14.50 -18.27 -23.52
CA GLU A 320 -14.26 -18.57 -24.93
C GLU A 320 -13.54 -17.45 -25.69
N GLU A 321 -13.55 -16.23 -25.16
CA GLU A 321 -12.80 -15.12 -25.74
C GLU A 321 -11.28 -15.31 -25.54
N TYR A 322 -10.50 -15.04 -26.59
CA TYR A 322 -9.05 -15.21 -26.55
C TYR A 322 -8.35 -14.21 -25.61
N GLY A 323 -9.00 -13.08 -25.32
CA GLY A 323 -8.42 -11.97 -24.57
C GLY A 323 -7.32 -11.25 -25.35
N ASN A 324 -6.42 -10.61 -24.60
CA ASN A 324 -5.26 -9.91 -25.15
C ASN A 324 -4.03 -10.83 -25.20
N TYR A 325 -3.00 -10.35 -25.90
CA TYR A 325 -1.71 -11.00 -26.06
C TYR A 325 -0.62 -10.08 -25.49
N TYR A 326 0.35 -10.65 -24.79
CA TYR A 326 1.33 -9.91 -24.00
C TYR A 326 2.75 -10.43 -24.29
N ALA A 327 3.67 -9.51 -24.57
CA ALA A 327 5.11 -9.77 -24.50
C ALA A 327 5.61 -9.53 -23.07
N LEU A 328 6.74 -10.13 -22.73
CA LEU A 328 7.42 -10.04 -21.43
C LEU A 328 8.78 -9.34 -21.60
N ASP A 329 8.82 -8.26 -22.39
CA ASP A 329 10.04 -7.69 -22.96
C ASP A 329 10.73 -6.62 -22.09
N GLN A 330 10.17 -6.24 -20.94
CA GLN A 330 10.69 -5.16 -20.07
C GLN A 330 11.54 -5.64 -18.87
N ILE A 331 11.77 -6.95 -18.70
CA ILE A 331 12.49 -7.49 -17.54
C ILE A 331 14.02 -7.45 -17.78
N ASP A 332 14.69 -6.52 -17.08
CA ASP A 332 16.15 -6.33 -17.05
C ASP A 332 16.83 -6.98 -15.82
N ASN A 333 16.07 -7.64 -14.95
CA ASN A 333 16.56 -8.22 -13.69
C ASN A 333 16.95 -9.70 -13.83
N ASN A 334 18.02 -10.13 -13.13
CA ASN A 334 18.49 -11.53 -13.04
C ASN A 334 17.54 -12.45 -12.21
N ASN A 335 16.27 -12.09 -12.05
CA ASN A 335 15.28 -12.85 -11.28
C ASN A 335 14.72 -14.03 -12.11
N ILE A 336 14.38 -15.13 -11.44
CA ILE A 336 13.82 -16.35 -12.08
C ILE A 336 12.29 -16.33 -12.25
N VAL A 337 11.63 -15.36 -11.62
CA VAL A 337 10.18 -15.09 -11.67
C VAL A 337 10.01 -13.58 -11.82
N LEU A 338 8.93 -13.15 -12.47
CA LEU A 338 8.57 -11.72 -12.61
C LEU A 338 8.40 -11.05 -11.24
N ASP A 339 8.92 -9.83 -11.12
CA ASP A 339 8.55 -8.91 -10.05
C ASP A 339 7.11 -8.39 -10.30
N SER A 340 6.40 -7.93 -9.25
CA SER A 340 4.98 -7.56 -9.36
C SER A 340 4.70 -6.39 -10.33
N GLU A 341 5.72 -5.58 -10.63
CA GLU A 341 5.64 -4.48 -11.59
C GLU A 341 5.73 -4.97 -13.06
N ASP A 342 6.34 -6.14 -13.29
CA ASP A 342 6.48 -6.79 -14.62
C ASP A 342 5.37 -7.82 -14.89
N ASP A 343 4.68 -8.31 -13.85
CA ASP A 343 3.59 -9.27 -13.99
C ASP A 343 2.34 -8.61 -14.58
N VAL A 344 2.09 -8.84 -15.88
CA VAL A 344 0.98 -8.19 -16.60
C VAL A 344 -0.40 -8.50 -16.01
N ALA A 345 -0.59 -9.64 -15.34
CA ALA A 345 -1.86 -9.94 -14.68
C ALA A 345 -2.01 -9.17 -13.36
N HIS A 346 -0.93 -9.02 -12.59
CA HIS A 346 -0.93 -8.15 -11.42
C HIS A 346 -1.18 -6.69 -11.80
N VAL A 347 -0.47 -6.19 -12.83
CA VAL A 347 -0.63 -4.80 -13.31
C VAL A 347 -2.04 -4.49 -13.80
N ASN A 348 -2.72 -5.44 -14.45
CA ASN A 348 -4.06 -5.22 -15.02
C ASN A 348 -5.22 -5.53 -14.05
N LEU A 349 -5.04 -6.43 -13.07
CA LEU A 349 -6.12 -6.87 -12.16
C LEU A 349 -5.91 -6.44 -10.69
N GLY A 350 -4.69 -6.14 -10.29
CA GLY A 350 -4.31 -5.76 -8.93
C GLY A 350 -4.49 -6.86 -7.87
N GLY A 351 -4.27 -6.50 -6.61
CA GLY A 351 -4.45 -7.41 -5.48
C GLY A 351 -3.55 -8.64 -5.57
N ASN A 352 -4.09 -9.83 -5.29
CA ASN A 352 -3.33 -11.09 -5.31
C ASN A 352 -3.32 -11.78 -6.69
N TRP A 353 -3.85 -11.14 -7.73
CA TRP A 353 -3.78 -11.66 -9.09
C TRP A 353 -2.35 -11.57 -9.62
N ARG A 354 -1.94 -12.58 -10.37
CA ARG A 354 -0.65 -12.67 -11.06
C ARG A 354 -0.68 -13.70 -12.18
N MET A 355 0.41 -13.81 -12.91
CA MET A 355 0.64 -14.89 -13.86
C MET A 355 0.97 -16.22 -13.13
N PRO A 356 0.51 -17.36 -13.68
CA PRO A 356 0.89 -18.68 -13.20
C PRO A 356 2.38 -18.97 -13.42
N THR A 357 3.01 -19.57 -12.42
CA THR A 357 4.35 -20.14 -12.49
C THR A 357 4.34 -21.46 -13.29
N ASP A 358 5.52 -21.92 -13.70
CA ASP A 358 5.67 -23.17 -14.45
C ASP A 358 5.35 -24.41 -13.58
N ALA A 359 5.54 -24.27 -12.27
CA ALA A 359 5.12 -25.25 -11.28
C ALA A 359 3.59 -25.39 -11.24
N GLU A 360 2.84 -24.29 -11.26
CA GLU A 360 1.37 -24.29 -11.26
C GLU A 360 0.78 -24.75 -12.60
N TRP A 361 1.39 -24.39 -13.72
CA TRP A 361 1.06 -24.96 -15.02
C TRP A 361 1.29 -26.48 -15.06
N THR A 362 2.34 -26.95 -14.38
CA THR A 362 2.62 -28.38 -14.22
C THR A 362 1.61 -29.05 -13.29
N GLU A 363 1.26 -28.44 -12.16
CA GLU A 363 0.23 -28.91 -11.25
C GLU A 363 -1.13 -29.05 -11.95
N LEU A 364 -1.55 -28.04 -12.73
CA LEU A 364 -2.78 -28.06 -13.54
C LEU A 364 -2.74 -29.15 -14.63
N ARG A 365 -1.60 -29.33 -15.30
CA ARG A 365 -1.44 -30.37 -16.33
C ARG A 365 -1.55 -31.77 -15.71
N ASP A 366 -0.93 -31.98 -14.56
CA ASP A 366 -0.74 -33.31 -13.98
C ASP A 366 -1.96 -33.74 -13.10
N ASN A 367 -2.74 -32.79 -12.57
CA ASN A 367 -3.93 -33.06 -11.72
C ASN A 367 -5.29 -32.83 -12.40
N CYS A 368 -5.34 -32.49 -13.69
CA CYS A 368 -6.59 -32.30 -14.43
C CYS A 368 -6.68 -33.20 -15.67
N THR A 369 -7.91 -33.47 -16.10
CA THR A 369 -8.22 -34.10 -17.39
C THR A 369 -8.41 -33.01 -18.45
N TRP A 370 -7.67 -33.10 -19.56
CA TRP A 370 -7.65 -32.09 -20.63
C TRP A 370 -8.37 -32.58 -21.88
N THR A 371 -9.63 -32.18 -22.09
CA THR A 371 -10.45 -32.64 -23.22
C THR A 371 -10.50 -31.59 -24.32
N TRP A 372 -10.11 -31.93 -25.55
CA TRP A 372 -10.30 -31.02 -26.70
C TRP A 372 -11.78 -30.96 -27.07
N THR A 373 -12.33 -29.76 -27.13
CA THR A 373 -13.76 -29.54 -27.36
C THR A 373 -14.02 -28.19 -28.06
N THR A 374 -15.29 -27.87 -28.27
CA THR A 374 -15.75 -26.58 -28.77
C THR A 374 -16.74 -26.00 -27.76
N GLN A 375 -16.53 -24.75 -27.34
CA GLN A 375 -17.45 -24.00 -26.49
C GLN A 375 -17.87 -22.72 -27.24
N ASN A 376 -19.18 -22.51 -27.42
CA ASN A 376 -19.76 -21.39 -28.18
C ASN A 376 -19.12 -21.14 -29.57
N GLY A 377 -18.70 -22.21 -30.26
CA GLY A 377 -18.06 -22.17 -31.58
C GLY A 377 -16.53 -22.00 -31.56
N VAL A 378 -15.94 -21.76 -30.39
CA VAL A 378 -14.49 -21.63 -30.21
C VAL A 378 -13.88 -22.98 -29.80
N TYR A 379 -12.83 -23.40 -30.50
CA TYR A 379 -12.06 -24.60 -30.14
C TYR A 379 -11.12 -24.34 -28.95
N GLY A 380 -10.85 -25.37 -28.15
CA GLY A 380 -9.93 -25.29 -27.02
C GLY A 380 -9.90 -26.56 -26.17
N ARG A 381 -9.24 -26.49 -25.02
CA ARG A 381 -9.26 -27.56 -24.00
C ARG A 381 -10.20 -27.19 -22.86
N LEU A 382 -11.17 -28.05 -22.57
CA LEU A 382 -11.84 -28.08 -21.27
C LEU A 382 -10.92 -28.83 -20.30
N VAL A 383 -10.52 -28.15 -19.23
CA VAL A 383 -9.61 -28.63 -18.21
C VAL A 383 -10.42 -28.89 -16.94
N THR A 384 -10.64 -30.17 -16.61
CA THR A 384 -11.46 -30.59 -15.48
C THR A 384 -10.57 -31.14 -14.36
N SER A 385 -10.71 -30.60 -13.16
CA SER A 385 -9.99 -31.06 -11.96
C SER A 385 -10.35 -32.51 -11.64
N ASN A 386 -9.32 -33.34 -11.46
CA ASN A 386 -9.50 -34.71 -10.97
C ASN A 386 -9.74 -34.75 -9.44
N ILE A 387 -9.62 -33.60 -8.75
CA ILE A 387 -9.75 -33.47 -7.29
C ILE A 387 -11.19 -33.13 -6.91
N ASN A 388 -11.77 -32.09 -7.51
CA ASN A 388 -13.11 -31.58 -7.14
C ASN A 388 -14.12 -31.54 -8.30
N GLY A 389 -13.72 -31.88 -9.53
CA GLY A 389 -14.60 -31.90 -10.71
C GLY A 389 -14.93 -30.52 -11.30
N ASN A 390 -14.46 -29.42 -10.70
CA ASN A 390 -14.59 -28.09 -11.30
C ASN A 390 -13.74 -27.98 -12.57
N SER A 391 -14.05 -27.04 -13.45
CA SER A 391 -13.35 -26.92 -14.74
C SER A 391 -13.20 -25.50 -15.24
N ILE A 392 -12.16 -25.29 -16.05
CA ILE A 392 -11.93 -24.06 -16.83
C ILE A 392 -11.84 -24.42 -18.32
N PHE A 393 -12.24 -23.50 -19.20
CA PHE A 393 -12.00 -23.61 -20.64
C PHE A 393 -10.82 -22.73 -21.04
N LEU A 394 -9.82 -23.34 -21.69
CA LEU A 394 -8.69 -22.65 -22.28
C LEU A 394 -8.86 -22.65 -23.81
N PRO A 395 -9.25 -21.53 -24.43
CA PRO A 395 -9.42 -21.47 -25.87
C PRO A 395 -8.10 -21.68 -26.61
N ALA A 396 -8.20 -22.14 -27.84
CA ALA A 396 -7.12 -22.18 -28.81
C ALA A 396 -6.83 -20.75 -29.31
N ALA A 397 -6.33 -19.90 -28.43
CA ALA A 397 -6.18 -18.46 -28.66
C ALA A 397 -5.12 -18.11 -29.72
N GLY A 398 -4.27 -19.05 -30.11
CA GLY A 398 -3.11 -18.79 -30.96
C GLY A 398 -2.04 -17.98 -30.25
N GLY A 399 -1.14 -17.42 -31.04
CA GLY A 399 -0.16 -16.43 -30.61
C GLY A 399 -0.16 -15.25 -31.57
N ARG A 400 0.44 -14.14 -31.17
CA ARG A 400 0.50 -12.93 -31.98
C ARG A 400 1.94 -12.50 -32.23
N ARG A 401 2.16 -12.02 -33.46
CA ARG A 401 3.41 -11.38 -33.89
C ARG A 401 3.06 -10.14 -34.70
N ASP A 402 3.56 -8.99 -34.26
CA ASP A 402 3.24 -7.69 -34.85
C ASP A 402 1.71 -7.45 -34.88
N SER A 403 1.12 -7.23 -36.06
CA SER A 403 -0.33 -7.12 -36.27
C SER A 403 -1.04 -8.44 -36.58
N ASN A 404 -0.33 -9.57 -36.62
CA ASN A 404 -0.85 -10.83 -37.16
C ASN A 404 -1.06 -11.88 -36.06
N LEU A 405 -2.29 -12.38 -35.98
CA LEU A 405 -2.67 -13.53 -35.16
C LEU A 405 -2.40 -14.83 -35.93
N TYR A 406 -1.72 -15.79 -35.30
CA TYR A 406 -1.40 -17.10 -35.89
C TYR A 406 -1.88 -18.26 -35.02
N ASN A 407 -2.19 -19.39 -35.67
CA ASN A 407 -2.67 -20.65 -35.06
C ASN A 407 -3.93 -20.56 -34.18
N ALA A 408 -4.60 -19.40 -34.13
CA ALA A 408 -5.87 -19.24 -33.44
C ALA A 408 -6.96 -20.14 -34.02
N GLY A 409 -7.74 -20.78 -33.14
CA GLY A 409 -8.68 -21.86 -33.46
C GLY A 409 -8.05 -23.25 -33.61
N SER A 410 -6.71 -23.37 -33.66
CA SER A 410 -6.01 -24.67 -33.75
C SER A 410 -5.07 -24.96 -32.58
N GLU A 411 -4.43 -23.95 -32.01
CA GLU A 411 -3.52 -24.07 -30.86
C GLU A 411 -3.74 -22.89 -29.89
N GLY A 412 -3.39 -23.06 -28.62
CA GLY A 412 -3.38 -22.00 -27.61
C GLY A 412 -2.02 -21.92 -26.93
N TYR A 413 -1.51 -20.70 -26.76
CA TYR A 413 -0.19 -20.42 -26.19
C TYR A 413 -0.38 -19.59 -24.92
N TYR A 414 0.15 -20.10 -23.80
CA TYR A 414 -0.15 -19.58 -22.47
C TYR A 414 1.13 -19.33 -21.67
N TRP A 415 1.46 -18.05 -21.44
CA TRP A 415 2.67 -17.68 -20.72
C TRP A 415 2.69 -18.16 -19.26
N SER A 416 3.91 -18.39 -18.77
CA SER A 416 4.24 -18.45 -17.35
C SER A 416 5.05 -17.23 -16.91
N SER A 417 4.97 -16.87 -15.63
CA SER A 417 5.91 -15.93 -14.98
C SER A 417 7.30 -16.52 -14.72
N SER A 418 7.49 -17.84 -14.87
CA SER A 418 8.78 -18.49 -14.66
C SER A 418 9.68 -18.38 -15.89
N LEU A 419 10.89 -17.84 -15.72
CA LEU A 419 11.87 -17.72 -16.80
C LEU A 419 12.58 -19.06 -17.08
N ASN A 420 13.10 -19.22 -18.30
CA ASN A 420 13.97 -20.35 -18.62
C ASN A 420 15.40 -20.05 -18.13
N THR A 421 15.88 -20.81 -17.15
CA THR A 421 17.22 -20.69 -16.57
C THR A 421 18.34 -20.95 -17.59
N ASP A 422 18.09 -21.75 -18.61
CA ASP A 422 19.05 -22.08 -19.66
C ASP A 422 19.11 -21.00 -20.75
N ASN A 423 18.09 -20.13 -20.82
CA ASN A 423 18.02 -19.03 -21.78
C ASN A 423 17.17 -17.86 -21.22
N GLN A 424 17.85 -16.85 -20.67
CA GLN A 424 17.24 -15.67 -20.03
C GLN A 424 16.35 -14.81 -20.94
N LEU A 425 16.41 -15.01 -22.27
CA LEU A 425 15.51 -14.36 -23.23
C LEU A 425 14.16 -15.10 -23.37
N HIS A 426 14.02 -16.29 -22.77
CA HIS A 426 12.82 -17.12 -22.88
C HIS A 426 12.07 -17.22 -21.54
N ALA A 427 10.75 -17.35 -21.62
CA ALA A 427 9.90 -17.77 -20.50
C ALA A 427 9.30 -19.15 -20.78
N TRP A 428 8.88 -19.87 -19.75
CA TRP A 428 8.11 -21.10 -19.92
C TRP A 428 6.67 -20.79 -20.35
N LEU A 429 6.06 -21.69 -21.11
CA LEU A 429 4.66 -21.62 -21.52
C LEU A 429 4.05 -23.02 -21.62
N VAL A 430 2.71 -23.05 -21.59
CA VAL A 430 1.94 -24.22 -22.03
C VAL A 430 1.41 -23.97 -23.44
N ILE A 431 1.65 -24.93 -24.33
CA ILE A 431 0.95 -25.04 -25.62
C ILE A 431 -0.09 -26.14 -25.51
N LEU A 432 -1.31 -25.83 -25.94
CA LEU A 432 -2.39 -26.81 -26.14
C LEU A 432 -2.83 -26.85 -27.59
N ASN A 433 -3.09 -28.04 -28.11
CA ASN A 433 -3.77 -28.26 -29.39
C ASN A 433 -4.66 -29.51 -29.31
N SER A 434 -5.24 -29.97 -30.41
CA SER A 434 -6.16 -31.12 -30.42
C SER A 434 -5.49 -32.45 -30.06
N GLY A 435 -4.19 -32.60 -30.35
CA GLY A 435 -3.41 -33.78 -30.00
C GLY A 435 -2.92 -33.73 -28.55
N ASN A 436 -2.12 -32.72 -28.22
CA ASN A 436 -1.28 -32.69 -27.02
C ASN A 436 -1.48 -31.43 -26.17
N VAL A 437 -0.95 -31.48 -24.94
CA VAL A 437 -0.75 -30.34 -24.03
C VAL A 437 0.69 -30.43 -23.55
N ASN A 438 1.54 -29.49 -23.95
CA ASN A 438 2.99 -29.55 -23.81
C ASN A 438 3.53 -28.32 -23.07
N ARG A 439 4.55 -28.54 -22.24
CA ARG A 439 5.39 -27.48 -21.65
C ARG A 439 6.55 -27.17 -22.61
N LEU A 440 6.73 -25.91 -22.96
CA LEU A 440 7.83 -25.42 -23.82
C LEU A 440 8.35 -24.08 -23.29
N SER A 441 9.44 -23.55 -23.85
CA SER A 441 9.91 -22.18 -23.60
C SER A 441 10.14 -21.45 -24.91
N ASP A 442 9.68 -20.22 -25.02
CA ASP A 442 9.86 -19.39 -26.22
C ASP A 442 10.30 -17.96 -25.84
N ASP A 443 10.74 -17.21 -26.83
CA ASP A 443 11.27 -15.85 -26.69
C ASP A 443 10.23 -14.91 -26.09
N ARG A 444 10.61 -14.17 -25.04
CA ARG A 444 9.75 -13.24 -24.29
C ARG A 444 9.14 -12.14 -25.15
N ARG A 445 9.65 -11.87 -26.34
CA ARG A 445 9.12 -10.88 -27.28
C ARG A 445 7.91 -11.37 -28.08
N TYR A 446 7.52 -12.65 -27.97
CA TYR A 446 6.26 -13.12 -28.54
C TYR A 446 5.07 -12.72 -27.68
N GLU A 447 3.99 -12.32 -28.34
CA GLU A 447 2.75 -11.93 -27.67
C GLU A 447 1.86 -13.18 -27.51
N PHE A 448 1.77 -13.72 -26.29
CA PHE A 448 0.90 -14.87 -25.97
C PHE A 448 -0.19 -14.50 -24.95
N SER A 449 -1.22 -15.35 -24.88
CA SER A 449 -2.29 -15.17 -23.92
C SER A 449 -1.78 -15.44 -22.49
N VAL A 450 -2.37 -14.71 -21.54
CA VAL A 450 -2.20 -14.96 -20.11
C VAL A 450 -3.51 -15.49 -19.56
N ARG A 451 -3.43 -16.56 -18.77
CA ARG A 451 -4.54 -17.06 -17.95
C ARG A 451 -4.18 -16.79 -16.48
N PRO A 452 -4.68 -15.70 -15.88
CA PRO A 452 -4.27 -15.31 -14.52
C PRO A 452 -4.61 -16.37 -13.46
N VAL A 453 -3.87 -16.32 -12.35
CA VAL A 453 -4.18 -17.06 -11.13
C VAL A 453 -4.26 -16.09 -9.95
N LEU A 454 -5.15 -16.39 -9.01
CA LEU A 454 -5.30 -15.64 -7.77
C LEU A 454 -4.55 -16.37 -6.66
N SER A 455 -3.53 -15.72 -6.09
CA SER A 455 -2.81 -16.27 -4.94
C SER A 455 -3.71 -16.23 -3.70
N PRO A 456 -3.69 -17.27 -2.84
CA PRO A 456 -4.34 -17.21 -1.54
C PRO A 456 -3.76 -16.05 -0.71
N ALA A 457 -4.62 -15.37 0.05
CA ALA A 457 -4.19 -14.30 0.94
C ALA A 457 -3.39 -14.87 2.09
N ILE A 458 -2.21 -14.30 2.37
CA ILE A 458 -1.36 -14.73 3.49
C ILE A 458 -1.93 -14.17 4.79
N GLU A 459 -2.40 -15.05 5.66
CA GLU A 459 -2.90 -14.72 7.00
C GLU A 459 -1.76 -14.56 8.01
N SER A 460 -0.72 -15.38 7.92
CA SER A 460 0.47 -15.26 8.77
C SER A 460 1.71 -15.95 8.20
N VAL A 461 2.88 -15.53 8.67
CA VAL A 461 4.15 -16.24 8.49
C VAL A 461 4.81 -16.47 9.85
N SER A 462 5.34 -17.67 10.04
CA SER A 462 6.06 -18.09 11.25
C SER A 462 7.35 -18.80 10.88
N ILE A 463 8.27 -18.92 11.83
CA ILE A 463 9.53 -19.67 11.66
C ILE A 463 9.74 -20.63 12.82
N ASN A 464 10.40 -21.76 12.55
CA ASN A 464 10.64 -22.82 13.51
C ASN A 464 11.48 -22.41 14.74
N LYS A 465 12.26 -21.32 14.67
CA LYS A 465 13.09 -20.80 15.77
C LYS A 465 13.12 -19.27 15.73
N THR A 466 12.78 -18.61 16.83
CA THR A 466 12.85 -17.14 16.98
C THR A 466 14.19 -16.64 17.52
N SER A 467 15.05 -17.55 18.00
CA SER A 467 16.44 -17.23 18.35
C SER A 467 17.39 -18.39 18.06
N LEU A 468 18.64 -18.05 17.80
CA LEU A 468 19.77 -18.97 17.61
C LEU A 468 20.98 -18.46 18.39
N SER A 469 21.73 -19.39 19.00
CA SER A 469 23.09 -19.16 19.49
C SER A 469 24.00 -20.05 18.67
N LEU A 470 24.99 -19.47 17.98
CA LEU A 470 25.92 -20.15 17.10
C LEU A 470 27.35 -19.75 17.44
N ILE A 471 28.31 -20.66 17.22
CA ILE A 471 29.73 -20.34 17.21
C ILE A 471 30.14 -19.89 15.79
N VAL A 472 31.12 -19.00 15.67
CA VAL A 472 31.68 -18.59 14.37
C VAL A 472 32.05 -19.83 13.53
N GLY A 473 31.55 -19.89 12.29
CA GLY A 473 31.71 -21.01 11.37
C GLY A 473 30.55 -22.02 11.37
N GLU A 474 29.66 -22.01 12.37
CA GLU A 474 28.49 -22.89 12.38
C GLU A 474 27.39 -22.44 11.39
N THR A 475 26.56 -23.40 10.98
CA THR A 475 25.40 -23.15 10.10
C THR A 475 24.14 -23.80 10.67
N GLN A 476 22.99 -23.18 10.43
CA GLN A 476 21.70 -23.67 10.90
C GLN A 476 20.59 -23.31 9.92
N LYS A 477 19.81 -24.31 9.49
CA LYS A 477 18.61 -24.08 8.68
C LYS A 477 17.44 -23.59 9.54
N LEU A 478 16.83 -22.48 9.13
CA LEU A 478 15.52 -22.04 9.56
C LEU A 478 14.47 -22.54 8.55
N THR A 479 13.26 -22.81 9.03
CA THR A 479 12.13 -23.22 8.21
C THR A 479 10.98 -22.26 8.49
N ALA A 480 10.46 -21.63 7.43
CA ALA A 480 9.26 -20.81 7.51
C ALA A 480 7.99 -21.66 7.30
N THR A 481 6.87 -21.22 7.86
CA THR A 481 5.54 -21.79 7.64
C THR A 481 4.57 -20.65 7.42
N VAL A 482 3.93 -20.66 6.25
CA VAL A 482 2.95 -19.67 5.80
C VAL A 482 1.55 -20.27 6.00
N LEU A 483 0.62 -19.46 6.49
CA LEU A 483 -0.80 -19.81 6.58
C LEU A 483 -1.64 -18.84 5.73
N PRO A 484 -2.75 -19.30 5.12
CA PRO A 484 -3.26 -20.68 5.12
C PRO A 484 -2.34 -21.64 4.34
N SER A 485 -2.50 -22.95 4.50
CA SER A 485 -1.60 -23.98 3.92
C SER A 485 -1.43 -23.89 2.41
N GLU A 486 -2.45 -23.41 1.73
CA GLU A 486 -2.56 -23.14 0.31
C GLU A 486 -1.54 -22.06 -0.11
N ALA A 487 -1.23 -21.11 0.78
CA ALA A 487 -0.20 -20.09 0.58
C ALA A 487 1.24 -20.58 0.82
N ALA A 488 1.44 -21.84 1.26
CA ALA A 488 2.78 -22.38 1.50
C ALA A 488 3.63 -22.57 0.23
N GLY A 489 3.01 -22.51 -0.96
CA GLY A 489 3.72 -22.48 -2.25
C GLY A 489 4.34 -21.12 -2.60
N LEU A 490 4.05 -20.06 -1.85
CA LEU A 490 4.60 -18.72 -2.12
C LEU A 490 6.05 -18.61 -1.63
N LEU A 491 6.88 -17.91 -2.42
CA LEU A 491 8.29 -17.68 -2.11
C LEU A 491 8.45 -16.83 -0.84
N VAL A 492 9.22 -17.37 0.13
CA VAL A 492 9.62 -16.64 1.34
C VAL A 492 10.96 -15.96 1.10
N SER A 493 11.00 -14.63 1.25
CA SER A 493 12.22 -13.84 1.17
C SER A 493 12.97 -13.84 2.50
N TRP A 494 14.29 -14.05 2.45
CA TRP A 494 15.17 -14.10 3.62
C TRP A 494 16.22 -13.00 3.56
N VAL A 495 16.35 -12.22 4.63
CA VAL A 495 17.29 -11.09 4.72
C VAL A 495 17.99 -11.08 6.08
N SER A 496 19.28 -10.76 6.13
CA SER A 496 20.01 -10.51 7.39
C SER A 496 20.17 -9.01 7.63
N SER A 497 19.91 -8.56 8.87
CA SER A 497 20.21 -7.19 9.30
C SER A 497 21.70 -6.88 9.31
N ASN A 498 22.55 -7.90 9.43
CA ASN A 498 24.00 -7.73 9.43
C ASN A 498 24.71 -8.97 8.84
N PRO A 499 24.88 -9.01 7.50
CA PRO A 499 25.62 -10.08 6.80
C PRO A 499 27.07 -10.28 7.28
N SER A 500 27.70 -9.30 7.93
CA SER A 500 29.06 -9.45 8.48
C SER A 500 29.12 -10.25 9.78
N VAL A 501 27.99 -10.43 10.46
CA VAL A 501 27.84 -11.25 11.67
C VAL A 501 27.19 -12.59 11.33
N ALA A 502 26.10 -12.60 10.57
CA ALA A 502 25.49 -13.82 10.05
C ALA A 502 24.84 -13.58 8.68
N THR A 503 25.10 -14.46 7.72
CA THR A 503 24.42 -14.48 6.41
C THR A 503 23.22 -15.43 6.44
N VAL A 504 22.31 -15.28 5.48
CA VAL A 504 21.22 -16.24 5.22
C VAL A 504 21.08 -16.47 3.71
N THR A 505 20.82 -17.71 3.31
CA THR A 505 20.55 -18.09 1.92
C THR A 505 19.05 -17.97 1.58
N ALA A 506 18.70 -18.00 0.30
CA ALA A 506 17.30 -18.01 -0.16
C ALA A 506 16.49 -19.22 0.36
N ASP A 507 17.13 -20.33 0.72
CA ASP A 507 16.50 -21.51 1.31
C ASP A 507 16.52 -21.53 2.86
N GLY A 508 16.86 -20.40 3.50
CA GLY A 508 16.79 -20.22 4.95
C GLY A 508 17.98 -20.78 5.74
N VAL A 509 19.12 -21.07 5.12
CA VAL A 509 20.34 -21.52 5.82
C VAL A 509 21.11 -20.31 6.35
N VAL A 510 21.16 -20.18 7.66
CA VAL A 510 21.93 -19.15 8.37
C VAL A 510 23.36 -19.64 8.56
N SER A 511 24.36 -18.78 8.29
CA SER A 511 25.78 -19.07 8.54
C SER A 511 26.41 -18.01 9.44
N ALA A 512 27.12 -18.43 10.49
CA ALA A 512 27.76 -17.55 11.46
C ALA A 512 29.13 -17.08 10.97
N VAL A 513 29.29 -15.77 10.75
CA VAL A 513 30.47 -15.14 10.11
C VAL A 513 31.43 -14.52 11.13
N SER A 514 30.91 -13.79 12.12
CA SER A 514 31.73 -13.16 13.16
C SER A 514 30.93 -12.94 14.45
N ALA A 515 31.63 -12.81 15.58
CA ALA A 515 30.98 -12.65 16.88
C ALA A 515 30.18 -11.33 16.98
N GLY A 516 28.94 -11.41 17.45
CA GLY A 516 27.99 -10.30 17.50
C GLY A 516 26.53 -10.77 17.50
N THR A 517 25.61 -9.87 17.13
CA THR A 517 24.19 -10.21 16.95
C THR A 517 23.69 -9.73 15.60
N ALA A 518 22.91 -10.57 14.93
CA ALA A 518 22.20 -10.26 13.70
C ALA A 518 20.73 -10.68 13.82
N THR A 519 19.85 -10.08 13.04
CA THR A 519 18.44 -10.44 12.95
C THR A 519 18.16 -10.95 11.54
N ILE A 520 17.67 -12.17 11.43
CA ILE A 520 17.23 -12.76 10.17
C ILE A 520 15.74 -12.51 10.03
N PHE A 521 15.33 -11.83 8.97
CA PHE A 521 13.94 -11.61 8.58
C PHE A 521 13.51 -12.69 7.60
N ALA A 522 12.29 -13.19 7.79
CA ALA A 522 11.58 -14.03 6.84
C ALA A 522 10.26 -13.32 6.47
N SER A 523 10.07 -13.02 5.19
CA SER A 523 8.92 -12.27 4.68
C SER A 523 8.15 -13.08 3.64
N ALA A 524 6.82 -13.08 3.75
CA ALA A 524 5.90 -13.69 2.79
C ALA A 524 4.78 -12.68 2.50
N GLY A 525 4.80 -12.09 1.31
CA GLY A 525 3.99 -10.90 1.00
C GLY A 525 4.28 -9.75 1.98
N SER A 526 3.22 -9.13 2.51
CA SER A 526 3.31 -8.09 3.54
C SER A 526 3.58 -8.61 4.96
N ASN A 527 3.51 -9.93 5.18
CA ASN A 527 3.75 -10.53 6.49
C ASN A 527 5.26 -10.78 6.71
N GLN A 528 5.74 -10.52 7.92
CA GLN A 528 7.14 -10.70 8.29
C GLN A 528 7.29 -11.31 9.68
N THR A 529 8.29 -12.17 9.85
CA THR A 529 8.72 -12.73 11.13
C THR A 529 10.25 -12.71 11.24
N THR A 530 10.80 -12.90 12.44
CA THR A 530 12.23 -12.68 12.71
C THR A 530 12.88 -13.70 13.64
N CYS A 531 14.14 -14.03 13.36
CA CYS A 531 15.02 -14.82 14.22
C CYS A 531 16.20 -13.96 14.70
N THR A 532 16.46 -13.90 16.01
CA THR A 532 17.68 -13.25 16.53
C THR A 532 18.82 -14.25 16.63
N VAL A 533 19.90 -14.01 15.89
CA VAL A 533 21.09 -14.85 15.85
C VAL A 533 22.19 -14.18 16.66
N THR A 534 22.56 -14.80 17.78
CA THR A 534 23.74 -14.41 18.56
C THR A 534 24.90 -15.31 18.18
N VAL A 535 25.97 -14.72 17.67
CA VAL A 535 27.20 -15.43 17.31
C VAL A 535 28.25 -15.18 18.38
N THR A 536 28.78 -16.24 18.97
CA THR A 536 29.90 -16.18 19.92
C THR A 536 31.20 -16.60 19.26
N ALA A 537 32.31 -15.99 19.66
CA ALA A 537 33.64 -16.54 19.35
C ALA A 537 33.77 -17.95 19.98
N PRO A 538 34.56 -18.86 19.38
CA PRO A 538 34.89 -20.13 20.02
C PRO A 538 35.54 -19.91 21.40
N PRO A 539 35.36 -20.82 22.37
CA PRO A 539 35.94 -20.69 23.69
C PRO A 539 37.48 -20.73 23.62
N ILE A 540 38.13 -19.72 24.19
CA ILE A 540 39.59 -19.71 24.36
C ILE A 540 39.92 -20.50 25.63
N TRP A 541 40.49 -21.70 25.48
CA TRP A 541 40.99 -22.47 26.61
C TRP A 541 42.40 -22.00 27.01
N ALA A 542 42.52 -21.38 28.18
CA ALA A 542 43.81 -21.05 28.77
C ALA A 542 44.35 -22.25 29.56
N ILE A 543 45.52 -22.75 29.17
CA ILE A 543 46.28 -23.75 29.94
C ILE A 543 47.15 -23.00 30.94
N ALA A 544 46.92 -23.19 32.24
CA ALA A 544 47.76 -22.66 33.30
C ALA A 544 48.76 -23.74 33.76
N GLY A 545 50.05 -23.39 33.80
CA GLY A 545 51.11 -24.21 34.38
C GLY A 545 51.96 -23.38 35.34
N GLU A 546 52.31 -23.96 36.49
CA GLU A 546 53.21 -23.34 37.46
C GLU A 546 54.68 -23.56 37.04
N PHE A 547 55.49 -22.49 37.10
CA PHE A 547 56.92 -22.54 36.74
C PHE A 547 57.80 -22.65 37.99
N ASN A 548 58.36 -23.83 38.22
CA ASN A 548 59.34 -24.03 39.29
C ASN A 548 60.77 -24.07 38.68
N GLU A 549 61.53 -23.00 38.94
CA GLU A 549 62.97 -22.82 38.67
C GLU A 549 63.42 -22.67 37.19
N TRP A 550 63.78 -21.43 36.82
CA TRP A 550 64.44 -21.10 35.56
C TRP A 550 65.95 -21.39 35.64
N ASN A 551 66.37 -22.59 35.27
CA ASN A 551 67.79 -22.89 35.00
C ASN A 551 68.06 -22.85 33.49
N ALA A 552 69.12 -22.13 33.10
CA ALA A 552 69.47 -21.94 31.70
C ALA A 552 69.89 -23.26 31.02
N VAL A 553 69.65 -23.32 29.69
CA VAL A 553 69.84 -24.48 28.79
C VAL A 553 68.65 -25.47 28.82
N SER A 554 67.76 -25.31 27.82
CA SER A 554 66.72 -26.25 27.40
C SER A 554 65.62 -26.58 28.42
N GLY A 555 64.58 -25.71 28.46
CA GLY A 555 63.32 -26.03 29.13
C GLY A 555 62.43 -26.95 28.29
N VAL A 556 61.87 -27.99 28.91
CA VAL A 556 60.89 -28.90 28.31
C VAL A 556 59.53 -28.62 28.96
N ILE A 557 58.51 -28.31 28.15
CA ILE A 557 57.15 -28.09 28.63
C ILE A 557 56.29 -29.31 28.23
N PRO A 558 55.87 -30.17 29.19
CA PRO A 558 54.89 -31.21 28.92
C PRO A 558 53.50 -30.60 28.78
N LEU A 559 52.84 -30.86 27.65
CA LEU A 559 51.45 -30.46 27.39
C LEU A 559 50.56 -31.70 27.27
N GLN A 560 49.55 -31.78 28.14
CA GLN A 560 48.51 -32.79 28.11
C GLN A 560 47.23 -32.15 27.55
N LEU A 561 46.81 -32.58 26.36
CA LEU A 561 45.60 -32.11 25.69
C LEU A 561 44.46 -33.12 25.90
N GLU A 562 43.44 -32.74 26.66
CA GLU A 562 42.27 -33.56 26.96
C GLU A 562 41.02 -33.06 26.22
N GLY A 563 40.71 -33.71 25.08
CA GLY A 563 39.58 -33.38 24.21
C GLY A 563 39.92 -33.58 22.73
N ASP A 564 38.94 -33.35 21.85
CA ASP A 564 39.10 -33.55 20.41
C ASP A 564 39.67 -32.30 19.70
N ALA A 565 40.75 -32.52 18.92
CA ALA A 565 41.32 -31.68 17.86
C ALA A 565 41.50 -30.16 18.12
N TYR A 566 42.75 -29.72 18.34
CA TYR A 566 43.11 -28.31 18.63
C TYR A 566 43.89 -27.64 17.48
N SER A 567 43.67 -26.34 17.22
CA SER A 567 44.34 -25.60 16.12
C SER A 567 45.37 -24.55 16.59
N VAL A 568 46.64 -24.69 16.19
CA VAL A 568 47.78 -23.84 16.66
C VAL A 568 48.35 -22.94 15.56
N HIS A 569 48.77 -21.70 15.85
CA HIS A 569 49.39 -20.83 14.82
C HIS A 569 50.60 -19.98 15.22
N SER A 570 50.83 -19.65 16.50
CA SER A 570 52.12 -19.09 16.96
C SER A 570 52.28 -19.19 18.47
N VAL A 571 53.51 -19.01 18.97
CA VAL A 571 53.85 -18.89 20.39
C VAL A 571 54.74 -17.65 20.57
N SER A 572 54.47 -16.81 21.57
CA SER A 572 55.31 -15.65 21.91
C SER A 572 55.47 -15.51 23.42
N LEU A 573 56.60 -14.92 23.85
CA LEU A 573 56.99 -14.75 25.25
C LEU A 573 57.14 -13.25 25.57
N GLY A 574 56.51 -12.81 26.66
CA GLY A 574 56.65 -11.45 27.23
C GLY A 574 55.42 -10.56 27.01
N GLY A 575 54.85 -10.03 28.09
CA GLY A 575 53.58 -9.31 28.05
C GLY A 575 53.65 -7.80 28.34
N GLN A 576 52.79 -7.04 27.66
CA GLN A 576 51.87 -6.08 28.30
C GLN A 576 50.66 -5.87 27.37
N PHE A 577 49.45 -5.85 27.93
CA PHE A 577 48.21 -5.78 27.14
C PHE A 577 47.87 -4.37 26.65
N LYS A 578 47.51 -4.25 25.37
CA LYS A 578 46.61 -3.20 24.85
C LYS A 578 45.76 -3.76 23.72
N PHE A 579 44.46 -3.45 23.73
CA PHE A 579 43.47 -4.02 22.81
C PHE A 579 43.27 -3.17 21.54
N VAL A 580 42.65 -3.82 20.54
CA VAL A 580 41.81 -3.29 19.43
C VAL A 580 42.43 -3.18 18.01
N LYS A 581 42.04 -4.17 17.18
CA LYS A 581 41.56 -4.14 15.78
C LYS A 581 42.46 -3.61 14.62
N ASN A 582 42.65 -4.50 13.63
CA ASN A 582 43.06 -4.30 12.23
C ASN A 582 44.44 -3.65 11.96
N GLY A 583 45.46 -4.49 11.74
CA GLY A 583 46.73 -4.08 11.11
C GLY A 583 47.87 -5.05 11.44
N SER A 584 48.54 -5.59 10.42
CA SER A 584 49.69 -6.48 10.60
C SER A 584 50.94 -5.70 11.02
N TRP A 585 51.68 -6.19 12.03
CA TRP A 585 52.98 -5.66 12.43
C TRP A 585 53.92 -6.78 12.87
N THR A 586 55.20 -6.66 12.50
CA THR A 586 56.30 -7.45 13.04
C THR A 586 57.07 -6.63 14.09
N MET A 587 57.57 -7.29 15.14
CA MET A 587 58.36 -6.65 16.19
C MET A 587 59.72 -7.35 16.32
N ASN A 588 60.79 -6.61 16.06
CA ASN A 588 62.16 -7.06 16.33
C ASN A 588 62.52 -6.78 17.79
N LEU A 589 62.93 -7.82 18.52
CA LEU A 589 63.57 -7.66 19.83
C LEU A 589 65.06 -7.40 19.60
N GLY A 590 65.51 -6.19 19.92
CA GLY A 590 66.92 -5.80 19.80
C GLY A 590 67.81 -6.57 20.79
N THR A 591 69.03 -6.88 20.36
CA THR A 591 70.03 -7.55 21.19
C THR A 591 70.43 -6.66 22.38
N ALA A 592 70.21 -7.16 23.60
CA ALA A 592 70.76 -6.53 24.80
C ALA A 592 72.27 -6.76 24.84
N ASP A 593 73.05 -5.67 24.90
CA ASP A 593 74.51 -5.70 24.96
C ASP A 593 75.00 -6.35 26.27
N SER A 594 76.07 -7.14 26.15
CA SER A 594 76.61 -8.00 27.19
C SER A 594 77.44 -7.23 28.22
N SER A 595 76.81 -6.62 29.24
CA SER A 595 77.58 -6.13 30.41
C SER A 595 76.82 -5.95 31.75
N THR A 596 75.50 -6.03 31.82
CA THR A 596 74.75 -5.88 33.10
C THR A 596 74.05 -7.17 33.52
N PRO A 597 74.30 -7.71 34.74
CA PRO A 597 73.52 -8.82 35.28
C PRO A 597 72.07 -8.38 35.49
N ILE A 598 71.13 -9.06 34.85
CA ILE A 598 69.70 -8.86 35.10
C ILE A 598 69.40 -9.50 36.45
N THR A 599 68.99 -8.71 37.44
CA THR A 599 68.45 -9.25 38.70
C THR A 599 67.22 -10.13 38.39
N PRO A 600 67.11 -11.34 38.97
CA PRO A 600 65.98 -12.21 38.70
C PRO A 600 64.68 -11.52 39.07
N LEU A 601 63.75 -11.43 38.10
CA LEU A 601 62.37 -11.06 38.40
C LEU A 601 61.74 -12.20 39.20
N ASN A 602 61.66 -12.05 40.52
CA ASN A 602 60.78 -12.85 41.37
C ASN A 602 59.33 -12.36 41.19
N GLN A 603 58.80 -12.48 39.98
CA GLN A 603 57.38 -12.36 39.68
C GLN A 603 57.01 -13.42 38.66
N ASP A 604 55.95 -14.16 38.97
CA ASP A 604 55.34 -15.12 38.05
C ASP A 604 54.94 -14.40 36.76
N ILE A 605 55.55 -14.78 35.63
CA ILE A 605 55.16 -14.29 34.31
C ILE A 605 54.15 -15.30 33.76
N PRO A 606 52.83 -15.00 33.78
CA PRO A 606 51.84 -15.93 33.24
C PRO A 606 52.03 -16.07 31.73
N LEU A 607 52.29 -17.29 31.27
CA LEU A 607 52.27 -17.63 29.87
C LEU A 607 50.81 -17.68 29.39
N VAL A 608 50.37 -16.66 28.66
CA VAL A 608 49.00 -16.61 28.10
C VAL A 608 49.03 -17.09 26.66
N LEU A 609 48.53 -18.30 26.41
CA LEU A 609 48.32 -18.83 25.07
C LEU A 609 46.99 -18.32 24.52
N GLY A 610 47.05 -17.44 23.52
CA GLY A 610 45.88 -17.05 22.71
C GLY A 610 45.75 -17.96 21.49
N ILE A 611 44.55 -18.50 21.28
CA ILE A 611 44.27 -19.49 20.23
C ILE A 611 43.44 -18.83 19.13
N ASP A 612 43.91 -18.90 17.88
CA ASP A 612 43.09 -18.65 16.69
C ASP A 612 43.64 -19.44 15.48
N ASN A 613 42.74 -19.75 14.54
CA ASN A 613 42.76 -20.95 13.69
C ASN A 613 43.95 -21.12 12.71
N ASN A 614 44.58 -22.33 12.68
CA ASN A 614 44.87 -23.14 11.45
C ASN A 614 45.79 -24.41 11.55
N LEU A 615 46.01 -25.10 12.69
CA LEU A 615 46.80 -26.38 12.71
C LEU A 615 46.24 -27.49 13.63
N SER A 616 45.41 -28.39 13.09
CA SER A 616 44.77 -29.48 13.86
C SER A 616 45.75 -30.50 14.45
N LEU A 617 45.75 -30.65 15.79
CA LEU A 617 46.47 -31.67 16.57
C LEU A 617 45.47 -32.58 17.30
N PRO A 618 45.55 -33.93 17.17
CA PRO A 618 44.70 -34.87 17.91
C PRO A 618 45.05 -34.94 19.40
N ALA A 619 44.19 -35.56 20.22
CA ALA A 619 44.46 -35.79 21.65
C ALA A 619 45.77 -36.57 21.87
N GLY A 620 46.61 -36.12 22.79
CA GLY A 620 47.94 -36.70 23.02
C GLY A 620 48.79 -35.94 24.05
N ILE A 621 49.95 -36.51 24.36
CA ILE A 621 51.00 -35.83 25.14
C ILE A 621 51.98 -35.24 24.12
N TYR A 622 52.13 -33.92 24.15
CA TYR A 622 53.04 -33.22 23.24
C TYR A 622 54.20 -32.59 24.01
N THR A 623 55.38 -32.63 23.39
CA THR A 623 56.59 -31.99 23.89
C THR A 623 56.90 -30.77 23.03
N ILE A 624 56.88 -29.58 23.65
CA ILE A 624 57.32 -28.35 23.00
C ILE A 624 58.80 -28.11 23.30
N TYR A 625 59.60 -28.00 22.23
CA TYR A 625 60.99 -27.56 22.31
C TYR A 625 61.10 -26.11 21.84
N LEU A 626 61.72 -25.27 22.68
CA LEU A 626 62.16 -23.92 22.33
C LEU A 626 63.66 -23.95 22.06
N ASN A 627 64.05 -24.10 20.79
CA ASN A 627 65.46 -24.20 20.42
C ASN A 627 66.03 -22.84 19.99
N ASN A 628 67.15 -22.43 20.59
CA ASN A 628 67.81 -21.16 20.30
C ASN A 628 68.83 -21.36 19.15
N ALA A 629 68.34 -21.30 17.91
CA ALA A 629 69.12 -21.52 16.70
C ALA A 629 69.89 -20.26 16.24
N ASP A 630 70.84 -19.87 17.07
CA ASP A 630 71.80 -18.78 16.88
C ASP A 630 71.22 -17.35 16.79
N SER A 631 72.05 -16.36 17.09
CA SER A 631 71.66 -14.95 17.37
C SER A 631 71.09 -14.13 16.19
N SER A 632 70.73 -14.79 15.09
CA SER A 632 70.20 -14.17 13.86
C SER A 632 68.91 -14.82 13.32
N SER A 633 68.32 -15.78 14.04
CA SER A 633 67.08 -16.48 13.61
C SER A 633 65.96 -16.30 14.64
N PRO A 634 64.68 -16.19 14.22
CA PRO A 634 63.56 -16.25 15.15
C PRO A 634 63.44 -17.64 15.80
N TYR A 635 62.92 -17.69 17.03
CA TYR A 635 62.67 -18.95 17.75
C TYR A 635 61.84 -19.94 16.91
N ALA A 636 62.39 -21.14 16.70
CA ALA A 636 61.65 -22.22 16.07
C ALA A 636 60.84 -22.98 17.14
N LEU A 637 59.51 -23.00 16.98
CA LEU A 637 58.62 -23.84 17.76
C LEU A 637 58.59 -25.24 17.13
N ILE A 638 59.10 -26.24 17.84
CA ILE A 638 58.96 -27.66 17.43
C ILE A 638 57.97 -28.33 18.40
N ILE A 639 56.92 -28.90 17.82
CA ILE A 639 55.92 -29.71 18.53
C ILE A 639 56.15 -31.16 18.09
N GLU A 640 56.64 -32.01 19.00
CA GLU A 640 56.68 -33.46 18.80
C GLU A 640 55.54 -34.11 19.60
N GLY A 641 54.91 -35.14 19.02
CA GLY A 641 53.83 -35.93 19.62
C GLY A 641 54.00 -37.43 19.35
#